data_AF-A0A5J4SEJ5-F1
#
_entry.id   AF-A0A5J4SEJ5-F1
#
_cell.length_a   1.000
_cell.length_b   1.000
_cell.length_c   1.000
_cell.angle_alpha   90.00
_cell.angle_beta   90.00
_cell.angle_gamma   90.00
#
_symmetry.space_group_name_H-M   'P 1'
#
loop_
_entity.id
_entity.type
_entity.pdbx_description
1 polymer ?
#
loop_
_entity_poly.entity_id
_entity_poly.type
_entity_poly.pdbx_seq_one_letter_code
_entity_poly.pdbx_strand_id
1 'polypeptide(L)'
;MKAIFNYAILSAALLVGFSGCNNEDESSQPGGSESNTVVVKVPFTHTQEATTKGGVPRINDLKVFFVGDGIIEKVGEITAADITESGATKSFNDIPVSATDVIIIANANILGSPDLSGVVEGSPVGDLGKIAFVQSVQASPESVDNLYGTGVITGISPDRTVSVIVTPVVSRIKIGKIEAKEGDSDGNIALAGFKLTGIYINNTYTELGSDYETTPDETTNILNYGSDATKWIDGAYPVRFRNDFFDVTRNTSFVPPADTEWSYYIFPPKSGNGTVINGKKQSSIPHIILKIEGATTKTGASLLSPAYVTVRELKVNGKALSQLERGKIYSIASLAIGGQYLAPNPEANVADTLFAEAAVTSWSEEKITVGGGESSVFNTPTANCYIVAPGVSGFLIPVFRANLDGISRIGATDELTAELVWTDVANPLTPGSAIRSISVQGVGSSAYLSVSTGSAEGNAIVAVKVGSEIKWSWHIWVTGYVPTGKPGTFMDRNLGALSNNRNDKGGVNTLGLLYQWGRKDPFPGSSAVSSGVEPVIYNADGVINGITKETAPSGPNLEVSITHPLTFYYSAEGNYDWYASGAGVRNNYLWNSAGNKKTLYDPCPIGWKIPTMSDWDILTTDNFLPQSDAPRGRTTTGYGGWYPAAGYRSYNSGNLSRVGVEGIYWNSSPFGTKARILYFYNNFFLPGNTNHRSYGFPVRCIRE
;
A
#
# COMPACT_ATOMS: atom_id res chain seq x y z
N MET A 1 35.61 50.38 -15.69
CA MET A 1 35.49 51.00 -14.36
C MET A 1 35.38 49.89 -13.33
N LYS A 2 36.49 49.60 -12.64
CA LYS A 2 36.62 48.74 -11.47
C LYS A 2 36.81 49.65 -10.26
N ALA A 3 36.29 49.25 -9.09
CA ALA A 3 36.89 49.35 -7.75
C ALA A 3 35.79 49.50 -6.66
N ILE A 4 35.81 48.99 -5.41
CA ILE A 4 36.55 47.95 -4.64
C ILE A 4 36.43 48.36 -3.13
N PHE A 5 36.42 47.36 -2.20
CA PHE A 5 36.69 47.38 -0.72
C PHE A 5 35.70 48.14 0.22
N ASN A 6 35.53 47.90 1.54
CA ASN A 6 35.46 46.74 2.49
C ASN A 6 35.50 47.33 3.94
N TYR A 7 34.78 46.71 4.90
CA TYR A 7 34.93 46.66 6.38
C TYR A 7 34.95 47.90 7.33
N ALA A 8 33.97 47.88 8.25
CA ALA A 8 33.93 48.06 9.74
C ALA A 8 34.89 48.99 10.52
N ILE A 9 34.38 49.63 11.61
CA ILE A 9 34.88 49.57 13.02
C ILE A 9 33.98 50.38 14.00
N LEU A 10 33.90 49.86 15.22
CA LEU A 10 33.17 50.22 16.46
C LEU A 10 33.74 51.42 17.26
N SER A 11 32.98 51.82 18.30
CA SER A 11 33.29 52.50 19.61
C SER A 11 32.63 53.89 19.77
N ALA A 12 31.69 54.18 20.70
CA ALA A 12 31.52 54.00 22.16
C ALA A 12 32.05 55.20 23.00
N ALA A 13 31.16 55.90 23.73
CA ALA A 13 31.47 56.68 24.93
C ALA A 13 30.19 56.94 25.77
N LEU A 14 30.36 56.85 27.10
CA LEU A 14 29.37 56.74 28.18
C LEU A 14 29.61 57.88 29.22
N LEU A 15 28.83 57.94 30.32
CA LEU A 15 28.98 58.68 31.63
C LEU A 15 28.04 59.89 31.87
N VAL A 16 27.36 60.17 33.02
CA VAL A 16 27.01 59.53 34.33
C VAL A 16 25.88 60.36 35.00
N GLY A 17 25.16 59.83 36.03
CA GLY A 17 24.56 60.68 37.09
C GLY A 17 23.51 60.12 38.08
N PHE A 18 23.90 59.19 38.97
CA PHE A 18 23.42 58.80 40.33
C PHE A 18 21.98 59.00 40.93
N SER A 19 21.39 57.85 41.32
CA SER A 19 20.84 57.35 42.63
C SER A 19 19.73 58.04 43.48
N GLY A 20 18.70 57.24 43.84
CA GLY A 20 18.03 57.29 45.18
C GLY A 20 16.57 56.81 45.34
N CYS A 21 16.37 55.51 45.65
CA CYS A 21 15.34 54.85 46.50
C CYS A 21 13.81 54.77 46.18
N ASN A 22 13.35 53.50 46.20
CA ASN A 22 12.13 52.88 46.77
C ASN A 22 10.85 52.66 45.93
N ASN A 23 10.60 51.34 45.71
CA ASN A 23 9.37 50.52 45.77
C ASN A 23 8.13 51.02 44.98
N GLU A 24 7.40 50.22 44.20
CA GLU A 24 7.01 48.82 44.29
C GLU A 24 6.81 48.22 42.88
N ASP A 25 7.05 46.90 42.78
CA ASP A 25 6.66 45.92 41.76
C ASP A 25 6.01 46.39 40.43
N GLU A 26 6.83 46.45 39.37
CA GLU A 26 6.37 46.13 38.01
C GLU A 26 6.88 44.74 37.63
N SER A 27 5.98 43.76 37.70
CA SER A 27 6.12 42.49 37.00
C SER A 27 6.24 42.76 35.50
N SER A 28 7.45 42.61 34.96
CA SER A 28 7.69 42.59 33.52
C SER A 28 7.26 41.21 33.00
N GLN A 29 6.16 41.21 32.24
CA GLN A 29 5.74 40.12 31.37
C GLN A 29 6.93 39.71 30.47
N PRO A 30 7.31 38.41 30.42
CA PRO A 30 8.21 37.95 29.38
C PRO A 30 7.46 37.91 28.05
N GLY A 31 8.10 38.41 26.99
CA GLY A 31 7.56 38.43 25.63
C GLY A 31 7.03 37.06 25.20
N GLY A 32 5.79 37.06 24.70
CA GLY A 32 5.11 35.85 24.25
C GLY A 32 5.88 35.14 23.15
N SER A 33 6.37 33.95 23.48
CA SER A 33 6.76 32.91 22.51
C SER A 33 5.56 32.63 21.61
N GLU A 34 5.69 32.82 20.29
CA GLU A 34 4.68 32.35 19.35
C GLU A 34 4.49 30.83 19.53
N SER A 35 3.32 30.42 20.00
CA SER A 35 3.02 29.00 20.26
C SER A 35 2.91 28.25 18.93
N ASN A 36 3.88 27.38 18.66
CA ASN A 36 3.93 26.56 17.46
C ASN A 36 3.32 25.19 17.76
N THR A 37 2.16 24.92 17.16
CA THR A 37 1.44 23.65 17.37
C THR A 37 1.80 22.64 16.29
N VAL A 38 2.04 21.37 16.66
CA VAL A 38 2.17 20.25 15.72
C VAL A 38 1.11 19.19 16.02
N VAL A 39 0.28 18.86 15.03
CA VAL A 39 -0.66 17.74 15.13
C VAL A 39 0.01 16.46 14.65
N VAL A 40 0.21 15.51 15.56
CA VAL A 40 0.75 14.18 15.26
C VAL A 40 -0.40 13.21 15.04
N LYS A 41 -0.41 12.54 13.88
CA LYS A 41 -1.42 11.54 13.50
C LYS A 41 -0.75 10.19 13.26
N VAL A 42 -1.15 9.18 14.01
CA VAL A 42 -0.72 7.79 13.82
C VAL A 42 -1.93 6.98 13.34
N PRO A 43 -2.09 6.77 12.02
CA PRO A 43 -3.20 5.98 11.50
C PRO A 43 -3.02 4.52 11.87
N PHE A 44 -4.11 3.85 12.29
CA PHE A 44 -4.11 2.40 12.47
C PHE A 44 -4.67 1.71 11.23
N THR A 45 -4.04 0.62 10.82
CA THR A 45 -4.47 -0.18 9.65
C THR A 45 -5.31 -1.39 10.04
N HIS A 46 -5.52 -1.60 11.35
CA HIS A 46 -6.23 -2.72 11.98
C HIS A 46 -6.99 -2.23 13.21
N THR A 47 -8.12 -2.87 13.53
CA THR A 47 -8.86 -2.61 14.77
C THR A 47 -8.04 -3.08 15.98
N GLN A 48 -7.99 -2.30 17.06
CA GLN A 48 -7.26 -2.61 18.31
C GLN A 48 -7.86 -3.77 19.13
N GLU A 49 -8.80 -4.53 18.57
CA GLU A 49 -9.37 -5.74 19.21
C GLU A 49 -8.43 -6.95 19.08
N ALA A 50 -8.67 -8.00 19.88
CA ALA A 50 -7.79 -9.17 19.93
C ALA A 50 -7.96 -9.92 18.62
N THR A 51 -6.95 -9.80 17.75
CA THR A 51 -6.92 -10.50 16.49
C THR A 51 -6.27 -11.85 16.71
N THR A 52 -6.88 -12.89 16.17
CA THR A 52 -6.29 -14.22 16.02
C THR A 52 -4.93 -14.14 15.32
N LYS A 53 -4.14 -15.19 15.49
CA LYS A 53 -2.82 -15.41 14.90
C LYS A 53 -2.57 -14.68 13.57
N GLY A 54 -1.73 -13.63 13.63
CA GLY A 54 -1.27 -12.91 12.45
C GLY A 54 -1.43 -11.40 12.45
N GLY A 55 -2.18 -10.83 13.40
CA GLY A 55 -2.44 -9.40 13.49
C GLY A 55 -1.23 -8.50 13.71
N VAL A 56 -1.45 -7.19 13.55
CA VAL A 56 -0.50 -6.14 13.92
C VAL A 56 -0.63 -5.86 15.43
N PRO A 57 0.47 -5.60 16.15
CA PRO A 57 0.43 -5.40 17.58
C PRO A 57 -0.46 -4.24 18.00
N ARG A 58 -1.09 -4.37 19.17
CA ARG A 58 -1.89 -3.30 19.76
C ARG A 58 -1.01 -2.12 20.16
N ILE A 59 -1.55 -0.90 20.11
CA ILE A 59 -0.83 0.33 20.51
C ILE A 59 -1.50 0.89 21.76
N ASN A 60 -0.74 0.99 22.85
CA ASN A 60 -1.23 1.38 24.18
C ASN A 60 -0.64 2.71 24.66
N ASP A 61 0.60 2.98 24.28
CA ASP A 61 1.32 4.22 24.55
C ASP A 61 2.24 4.54 23.38
N LEU A 62 2.50 5.83 23.13
CA LEU A 62 3.51 6.27 22.18
C LEU A 62 4.38 7.37 22.77
N LYS A 63 5.68 7.13 22.79
CA LYS A 63 6.68 8.18 22.99
C LYS A 63 6.97 8.86 21.66
N VAL A 64 6.91 10.19 21.65
CA VAL A 64 7.05 11.04 20.47
C VAL A 64 8.26 11.94 20.66
N PHE A 65 9.23 11.84 19.76
CA PHE A 65 10.44 12.66 19.79
C PHE A 65 10.42 13.61 18.59
N PHE A 66 10.39 14.91 18.86
CA PHE A 66 10.51 15.94 17.84
C PHE A 66 11.99 16.25 17.63
N VAL A 67 12.43 16.24 16.38
CA VAL A 67 13.84 16.25 16.01
C VAL A 67 14.14 17.44 15.10
N GLY A 68 15.19 18.18 15.42
CA GLY A 68 15.78 19.24 14.60
C GLY A 68 17.30 19.19 14.70
N ASP A 69 17.99 19.37 13.56
CA ASP A 69 19.46 19.37 13.46
C ASP A 69 20.17 18.17 14.14
N GLY A 70 19.52 17.00 14.15
CA GLY A 70 20.06 15.77 14.75
C GLY A 70 19.96 15.69 16.28
N ILE A 71 19.24 16.62 16.91
CA ILE A 71 18.97 16.68 18.35
C ILE A 71 17.47 16.47 18.61
N ILE A 72 17.16 15.86 19.76
CA ILE A 72 15.79 15.76 20.27
C ILE A 72 15.42 17.10 20.91
N GLU A 73 14.60 17.87 20.24
CA GLU A 73 14.24 19.22 20.67
C GLU A 73 13.02 19.24 21.60
N LYS A 74 12.13 18.26 21.47
CA LYS A 74 10.97 18.08 22.35
C LYS A 74 10.66 16.61 22.53
N VAL A 75 10.27 16.22 23.74
CA VAL A 75 9.70 14.89 24.01
C VAL A 75 8.23 15.03 24.39
N GLY A 76 7.40 14.25 23.72
CA GLY A 76 5.97 14.18 23.93
C GLY A 76 5.50 12.76 24.15
N GLU A 77 4.26 12.63 24.59
CA GLU A 77 3.61 11.34 24.79
C GLU A 77 2.16 11.40 24.31
N ILE A 78 1.74 10.35 23.62
CA ILE A 78 0.36 10.06 23.28
C ILE A 78 -0.06 8.92 24.20
N THR A 79 -1.01 9.18 25.09
CA THR A 79 -1.46 8.19 26.09
C THR A 79 -2.69 7.47 25.56
N ALA A 80 -3.16 6.45 26.30
CA ALA A 80 -4.39 5.73 25.97
C ALA A 80 -5.62 6.65 25.75
N ALA A 81 -5.66 7.84 26.35
CA ALA A 81 -6.76 8.79 26.16
C ALA A 81 -6.80 9.43 24.76
N ASP A 82 -5.64 9.49 24.09
CA ASP A 82 -5.46 10.08 22.76
C ASP A 82 -5.54 9.01 21.64
N ILE A 83 -5.75 7.74 22.03
CA ILE A 83 -5.77 6.56 21.15
C ILE A 83 -7.22 6.11 20.96
N THR A 84 -7.61 5.93 19.71
CA THR A 84 -8.91 5.39 19.30
C THR A 84 -8.72 4.10 18.50
N GLU A 85 -9.81 3.40 18.19
CA GLU A 85 -9.78 2.21 17.33
C GLU A 85 -9.24 2.48 15.92
N SER A 86 -9.31 3.72 15.44
CA SER A 86 -8.94 4.12 14.07
C SER A 86 -7.55 4.77 13.96
N GLY A 87 -6.90 5.05 15.09
CA GLY A 87 -5.64 5.78 15.13
C GLY A 87 -5.45 6.55 16.42
N ALA A 88 -4.28 7.16 16.53
CA ALA A 88 -3.97 8.12 17.57
C ALA A 88 -3.79 9.51 16.97
N THR A 89 -4.34 10.55 17.60
CA THR A 89 -4.15 11.94 17.16
C THR A 89 -4.00 12.83 18.37
N LYS A 90 -2.92 13.62 18.40
CA LYS A 90 -2.66 14.58 19.48
C LYS A 90 -2.00 15.85 18.95
N SER A 91 -2.42 16.98 19.49
CA SER A 91 -1.77 18.27 19.28
C SER A 91 -0.73 18.51 20.35
N PHE A 92 0.49 18.84 19.93
CA PHE A 92 1.58 19.25 20.82
C PHE A 92 1.86 20.73 20.63
N ASN A 93 1.90 21.47 21.74
CA ASN A 93 2.19 22.90 21.74
C ASN A 93 3.67 23.16 21.98
N ASP A 94 4.11 24.38 21.69
CA ASP A 94 5.47 24.86 21.95
C ASP A 94 6.56 23.99 21.30
N ILE A 95 6.26 23.45 20.11
CA ILE A 95 7.21 22.68 19.32
C ILE A 95 8.12 23.64 18.56
N PRO A 96 9.45 23.59 18.75
CA PRO A 96 10.36 24.47 18.02
C PRO A 96 10.16 24.41 16.50
N VAL A 97 10.35 25.55 15.83
CA VAL A 97 10.25 25.63 14.36
C VAL A 97 11.37 24.89 13.66
N SER A 98 12.50 24.67 14.33
CA SER A 98 13.63 23.88 13.86
C SER A 98 13.35 22.37 13.83
N ALA A 99 12.36 21.90 14.60
CA ALA A 99 11.92 20.52 14.52
C ALA A 99 11.34 20.23 13.14
N THR A 100 11.95 19.31 12.41
CA THR A 100 11.55 18.94 11.04
C THR A 100 11.04 17.52 10.96
N ASP A 101 11.41 16.68 11.91
CA ASP A 101 11.06 15.26 11.94
C ASP A 101 10.43 14.85 13.27
N VAL A 102 9.67 13.76 13.22
CA VAL A 102 9.14 13.06 14.39
C VAL A 102 9.54 11.60 14.34
N ILE A 103 10.04 11.09 15.47
CA ILE A 103 10.27 9.67 15.72
C ILE A 103 9.25 9.20 16.75
N ILE A 104 8.62 8.05 16.51
CA ILE A 104 7.65 7.45 17.41
C ILE A 104 8.10 6.05 17.80
N ILE A 105 8.07 5.77 19.10
CA ILE A 105 8.23 4.43 19.66
C ILE A 105 6.97 4.10 20.45
N ALA A 106 6.27 3.06 20.02
CA ALA A 106 5.05 2.59 20.66
C ALA A 106 5.32 1.46 21.67
N ASN A 107 4.48 1.40 22.69
CA ASN A 107 4.47 0.40 23.76
C ASN A 107 5.75 0.35 24.59
N ALA A 108 6.53 1.43 24.60
CA ALA A 108 7.81 1.44 25.31
C ALA A 108 7.61 1.33 26.82
N ASN A 109 6.59 2.01 27.34
CA ASN A 109 6.32 2.01 28.77
C ASN A 109 5.76 0.66 29.23
N ILE A 110 4.77 0.12 28.50
CA ILE A 110 4.10 -1.13 28.91
C ILE A 110 5.01 -2.36 28.78
N LEU A 111 5.95 -2.35 27.82
CA LEU A 111 6.91 -3.44 27.65
C LEU A 111 8.20 -3.25 28.45
N GLY A 112 8.45 -2.04 28.96
CA GLY A 112 9.76 -1.67 29.53
C GLY A 112 10.90 -1.82 28.51
N SER A 113 10.59 -1.73 27.22
CA SER A 113 11.53 -1.90 26.12
C SER A 113 11.12 -0.98 24.98
N PRO A 114 12.03 -0.24 24.35
CA PRO A 114 13.38 0.02 24.83
C PRO A 114 13.32 0.87 26.11
N ASP A 115 14.34 0.82 26.96
CA ASP A 115 14.42 1.71 28.12
C ASP A 115 14.74 3.15 27.65
N LEU A 116 13.72 4.01 27.65
CA LEU A 116 13.83 5.39 27.18
C LEU A 116 14.12 6.41 28.30
N SER A 117 14.36 5.95 29.54
CA SER A 117 14.54 6.85 30.70
C SER A 117 15.74 7.81 30.56
N GLY A 118 16.75 7.43 29.78
CA GLY A 118 17.93 8.26 29.48
C GLY A 118 17.78 9.23 28.31
N VAL A 119 16.65 9.23 27.58
CA VAL A 119 16.43 10.08 26.40
C VAL A 119 15.59 11.28 26.79
N VAL A 120 16.21 12.46 26.75
CA VAL A 120 15.59 13.72 27.17
C VAL A 120 15.75 14.81 26.09
N GLU A 121 15.08 15.94 26.27
CA GLU A 121 15.27 17.12 25.43
C GLU A 121 16.74 17.56 25.48
N GLY A 122 17.35 17.79 24.31
CA GLY A 122 18.78 18.07 24.14
C GLY A 122 19.64 16.83 23.84
N SER A 123 19.12 15.61 24.00
CA SER A 123 19.84 14.38 23.64
C SER A 123 20.08 14.30 22.12
N PRO A 124 21.27 13.84 21.67
CA PRO A 124 21.49 13.48 20.27
C PRO A 124 20.54 12.36 19.82
N VAL A 125 20.01 12.46 18.59
CA VAL A 125 19.17 11.40 18.00
C VAL A 125 19.95 10.08 17.89
N GLY A 126 21.27 10.15 17.69
CA GLY A 126 22.14 8.97 17.66
C GLY A 126 22.14 8.18 18.98
N ASP A 127 21.81 8.80 20.12
CA ASP A 127 21.72 8.09 21.39
C ASP A 127 20.42 7.29 21.50
N LEU A 128 19.31 7.80 20.94
CA LEU A 128 18.07 7.03 20.78
C LEU A 128 18.31 5.79 19.90
N GLY A 129 19.11 5.92 18.84
CA GLY A 129 19.49 4.85 17.92
C GLY A 129 20.19 3.65 18.59
N LYS A 130 20.93 3.90 19.66
CA LYS A 130 21.71 2.87 20.38
C LYS A 130 20.89 2.07 21.39
N ILE A 131 19.69 2.55 21.74
CA ILE A 131 18.89 1.90 22.78
C ILE A 131 18.28 0.62 22.22
N ALA A 132 18.48 -0.47 22.96
CA ALA A 132 18.13 -1.79 22.50
C ALA A 132 16.64 -2.12 22.73
N PHE A 133 15.98 -2.62 21.68
CA PHE A 133 14.75 -3.37 21.80
C PHE A 133 15.05 -4.78 22.30
N VAL A 134 14.19 -5.30 23.17
CA VAL A 134 14.37 -6.62 23.81
C VAL A 134 13.44 -7.62 23.15
N GLN A 135 13.97 -8.77 22.72
CA GLN A 135 13.23 -9.77 21.96
C GLN A 135 12.26 -10.58 22.84
N SER A 136 12.55 -10.75 24.13
CA SER A 136 11.74 -11.57 25.05
C SER A 136 10.31 -11.02 25.21
N VAL A 137 10.12 -9.72 25.02
CA VAL A 137 8.83 -9.04 25.06
C VAL A 137 8.17 -8.90 23.69
N GLN A 138 8.83 -9.34 22.61
CA GLN A 138 8.25 -9.43 21.26
C GLN A 138 7.67 -10.85 21.07
N ALA A 139 6.50 -11.09 21.65
CA ALA A 139 6.08 -12.45 22.00
C ALA A 139 4.92 -13.00 21.17
N SER A 140 4.02 -12.15 20.66
CA SER A 140 2.77 -12.61 20.03
C SER A 140 2.11 -11.51 19.21
N PRO A 141 1.46 -11.84 18.06
CA PRO A 141 0.70 -10.84 17.32
C PRO A 141 -0.56 -10.36 18.07
N GLU A 142 -0.95 -11.05 19.16
CA GLU A 142 -2.23 -10.82 19.85
C GLU A 142 -2.14 -9.87 21.06
N SER A 143 -0.95 -9.62 21.63
CA SER A 143 -0.82 -8.91 22.92
C SER A 143 -0.27 -7.50 22.79
N VAL A 144 1.04 -7.33 22.66
CA VAL A 144 1.76 -6.05 22.65
C VAL A 144 3.19 -6.32 22.14
N ASP A 145 3.65 -5.62 21.13
CA ASP A 145 5.05 -5.60 20.66
C ASP A 145 5.50 -4.14 20.51
N ASN A 146 6.79 -3.88 20.42
CA ASN A 146 7.26 -2.54 20.09
C ASN A 146 7.00 -2.21 18.63
N LEU A 147 6.59 -0.97 18.38
CA LEU A 147 6.51 -0.41 17.04
C LEU A 147 7.34 0.84 16.95
N TYR A 148 7.86 1.09 15.75
CA TYR A 148 8.70 2.24 15.45
C TYR A 148 8.20 2.90 14.16
N GLY A 149 8.18 4.23 14.14
CA GLY A 149 7.85 5.00 12.95
C GLY A 149 8.58 6.34 12.93
N THR A 150 8.75 6.88 11.73
CA THR A 150 9.24 8.24 11.52
C THR A 150 8.31 9.00 10.59
N GLY A 151 8.28 10.32 10.70
CA GLY A 151 7.54 11.17 9.79
C GLY A 151 8.11 12.57 9.75
N VAL A 152 7.93 13.23 8.60
CA VAL A 152 8.38 14.61 8.38
C VAL A 152 7.25 15.56 8.74
N ILE A 153 7.58 16.60 9.50
CA ILE A 153 6.65 17.67 9.84
C ILE A 153 6.42 18.53 8.60
N THR A 154 5.15 18.74 8.25
CA THR A 154 4.73 19.51 7.08
C THR A 154 3.79 20.65 7.49
N GLY A 155 3.64 21.65 6.62
CA GLY A 155 2.85 22.85 6.92
C GLY A 155 3.72 24.01 7.40
N ILE A 156 3.08 25.15 7.65
CA ILE A 156 3.71 26.38 8.15
C ILE A 156 3.10 26.71 9.51
N SER A 157 3.86 27.37 10.39
CA SER A 157 3.34 27.84 11.67
C SER A 157 2.07 28.70 11.49
N PRO A 158 1.03 28.52 12.32
CA PRO A 158 0.92 27.60 13.47
C PRO A 158 0.36 26.20 13.13
N ASP A 159 0.00 25.95 11.86
CA ASP A 159 -0.74 24.75 11.39
C ASP A 159 0.20 23.64 10.86
N ARG A 160 1.13 23.18 11.72
CA ARG A 160 2.06 22.10 11.35
C ARG A 160 1.46 20.72 11.67
N THR A 161 1.69 19.75 10.79
CA THR A 161 1.17 18.38 10.96
C THR A 161 2.17 17.33 10.52
N VAL A 162 2.09 16.16 11.14
CA VAL A 162 2.86 14.99 10.76
C VAL A 162 1.97 13.74 10.82
N SER A 163 2.12 12.86 9.83
CA SER A 163 1.49 11.54 9.85
C SER A 163 2.58 10.48 9.88
N VAL A 164 2.56 9.62 10.90
CA VAL A 164 3.62 8.62 11.15
C VAL A 164 3.01 7.23 11.08
N ILE A 165 3.50 6.42 10.16
CA ILE A 165 3.17 4.98 10.12
C ILE A 165 4.14 4.26 11.05
N VAL A 166 3.61 3.58 12.06
CA VAL A 166 4.40 2.74 12.97
C VAL A 166 4.34 1.29 12.53
N THR A 167 5.49 0.62 12.52
CA THR A 167 5.61 -0.80 12.14
C THR A 167 6.30 -1.59 13.24
N PRO A 168 5.99 -2.89 13.42
CA PRO A 168 6.69 -3.74 14.38
C PRO A 168 8.21 -3.68 14.20
N VAL A 169 8.94 -3.68 15.32
CA VAL A 169 10.41 -3.61 15.30
C VAL A 169 11.08 -4.92 14.92
N VAL A 170 10.33 -6.02 14.96
CA VAL A 170 10.76 -7.32 14.47
C VAL A 170 10.18 -7.61 13.08
N SER A 171 10.74 -8.60 12.42
CA SER A 171 10.20 -9.25 11.24
C SER A 171 9.78 -10.68 11.60
N ARG A 172 9.08 -11.36 10.70
CA ARG A 172 8.62 -12.73 10.95
C ARG A 172 8.95 -13.68 9.82
N ILE A 173 9.43 -14.87 10.17
CA ILE A 173 9.62 -15.98 9.22
C ILE A 173 8.55 -17.02 9.47
N LYS A 174 7.77 -17.34 8.43
CA LYS A 174 6.78 -18.41 8.44
C LYS A 174 7.21 -19.56 7.57
N ILE A 175 7.02 -20.78 8.06
CA ILE A 175 7.30 -22.01 7.31
C ILE A 175 5.98 -22.80 7.21
N GLY A 176 5.46 -22.92 6.00
CA GLY A 176 4.19 -23.61 5.74
C GLY A 176 4.31 -25.12 5.69
N LYS A 177 5.42 -25.63 5.15
CA LYS A 177 5.64 -27.08 4.94
C LYS A 177 7.12 -27.41 4.88
N ILE A 178 7.49 -28.58 5.38
CA ILE A 178 8.80 -29.22 5.18
C ILE A 178 8.56 -30.58 4.54
N GLU A 179 9.17 -30.85 3.39
CA GLU A 179 8.91 -32.06 2.61
C GLU A 179 10.16 -32.69 2.03
N ALA A 180 10.11 -33.98 1.74
CA ALA A 180 11.15 -34.68 1.00
C ALA A 180 11.17 -34.18 -0.46
N LYS A 181 12.36 -33.83 -0.95
CA LYS A 181 12.55 -33.47 -2.36
C LYS A 181 12.31 -34.70 -3.25
N GLU A 182 11.55 -34.53 -4.33
CA GLU A 182 11.44 -35.55 -5.36
C GLU A 182 12.79 -35.74 -6.06
N GLY A 183 13.21 -36.99 -6.29
CA GLY A 183 14.49 -37.26 -6.94
C GLY A 183 14.45 -36.79 -8.39
N ASP A 184 15.48 -36.07 -8.82
CA ASP A 184 15.67 -35.60 -10.19
C ASP A 184 17.01 -36.12 -10.75
N SER A 185 17.27 -35.81 -12.01
CA SER A 185 18.50 -36.21 -12.73
C SER A 185 19.78 -35.54 -12.23
N ASP A 186 19.68 -34.58 -11.30
CA ASP A 186 20.77 -33.66 -10.96
C ASP A 186 21.54 -34.10 -9.70
N GLY A 187 21.49 -35.39 -9.37
CA GLY A 187 22.24 -35.95 -8.23
C GLY A 187 21.58 -35.78 -6.86
N ASN A 188 20.32 -35.34 -6.82
CA ASN A 188 19.59 -35.16 -5.56
C ASN A 188 19.24 -36.52 -4.91
N ILE A 189 19.60 -36.69 -3.62
CA ILE A 189 19.34 -37.91 -2.87
C ILE A 189 17.90 -37.86 -2.32
N ALA A 190 16.97 -38.48 -3.05
CA ALA A 190 15.56 -38.52 -2.66
C ALA A 190 15.34 -39.32 -1.36
N LEU A 191 14.62 -38.73 -0.42
CA LEU A 191 14.25 -39.38 0.84
C LEU A 191 12.93 -40.16 0.69
N ALA A 192 12.90 -41.40 1.17
CA ALA A 192 11.68 -42.20 1.32
C ALA A 192 10.86 -41.80 2.56
N GLY A 193 11.52 -41.16 3.53
CA GLY A 193 10.89 -40.61 4.72
C GLY A 193 11.92 -40.30 5.81
N PHE A 194 11.53 -39.40 6.71
CA PHE A 194 12.33 -38.95 7.84
C PHE A 194 11.40 -38.54 8.99
N LYS A 195 11.96 -38.30 10.18
CA LYS A 195 11.26 -37.67 11.31
C LYS A 195 11.77 -36.24 11.44
N LEU A 196 10.87 -35.26 11.43
CA LEU A 196 11.20 -33.89 11.80
C LEU A 196 11.06 -33.74 13.32
N THR A 197 12.16 -33.74 14.05
CA THR A 197 12.15 -33.69 15.54
C THR A 197 12.43 -32.31 16.10
N GLY A 198 12.80 -31.34 15.25
CA GLY A 198 12.79 -29.94 15.65
C GLY A 198 13.06 -28.95 14.52
N ILE A 199 12.62 -27.71 14.73
CA ILE A 199 12.96 -26.53 13.92
C ILE A 199 13.58 -25.51 14.87
N TYR A 200 14.68 -24.88 14.47
CA TYR A 200 15.36 -23.89 15.28
C TYR A 200 15.82 -22.70 14.42
N ILE A 201 15.90 -21.51 15.04
CA ILE A 201 16.39 -20.29 14.40
C ILE A 201 17.66 -19.79 15.08
N ASN A 202 18.77 -19.80 14.33
CA ASN A 202 20.06 -19.27 14.75
C ASN A 202 20.40 -17.94 14.06
N ASN A 203 21.59 -17.42 14.35
CA ASN A 203 22.13 -16.21 13.75
C ASN A 203 21.19 -15.01 13.93
N THR A 204 20.74 -14.83 15.17
CA THR A 204 19.78 -13.79 15.54
C THR A 204 20.18 -13.13 16.85
N TYR A 205 19.61 -11.97 17.09
CA TYR A 205 19.81 -11.19 18.31
C TYR A 205 18.61 -11.33 19.23
N THR A 206 18.84 -11.33 20.54
CA THR A 206 17.78 -11.17 21.55
C THR A 206 17.66 -9.73 22.03
N GLU A 207 18.61 -8.87 21.65
CA GLU A 207 18.54 -7.42 21.79
C GLU A 207 19.16 -6.74 20.56
N LEU A 208 18.54 -5.67 20.07
CA LEU A 208 19.08 -4.91 18.94
C LEU A 208 18.79 -3.41 19.10
N GLY A 209 19.80 -2.57 18.84
CA GLY A 209 19.65 -1.11 18.83
C GLY A 209 18.53 -0.65 17.89
N SER A 210 17.87 0.44 18.24
CA SER A 210 16.73 0.95 17.47
C SER A 210 17.09 1.46 16.07
N ASP A 211 18.39 1.69 15.82
CA ASP A 211 18.98 1.97 14.50
C ASP A 211 19.16 0.73 13.62
N TYR A 212 19.02 -0.48 14.18
CA TYR A 212 19.30 -1.77 13.54
C TYR A 212 20.76 -1.96 13.09
N GLU A 213 21.66 -1.07 13.48
CA GLU A 213 23.09 -1.11 13.19
C GLU A 213 23.89 -1.50 14.43
N THR A 214 23.49 -0.95 15.58
CA THR A 214 24.09 -1.16 16.88
C THR A 214 23.71 -2.54 17.41
N THR A 215 24.63 -3.49 17.29
CA THR A 215 24.48 -4.85 17.81
C THR A 215 25.05 -4.96 19.22
N PRO A 216 24.49 -5.82 20.10
CA PRO A 216 25.10 -6.09 21.39
C PRO A 216 26.47 -6.75 21.25
N ASP A 217 27.40 -6.37 22.11
CA ASP A 217 28.75 -6.95 22.18
C ASP A 217 28.80 -8.23 23.05
N GLU A 218 27.69 -8.58 23.71
CA GLU A 218 27.63 -9.66 24.71
C GLU A 218 27.13 -11.00 24.14
N THR A 219 27.69 -12.10 24.62
CA THR A 219 27.33 -13.47 24.21
C THR A 219 25.94 -13.92 24.69
N THR A 220 25.35 -13.21 25.65
CA THR A 220 24.02 -13.50 26.24
C THR A 220 22.89 -12.93 25.40
N ASN A 221 23.18 -11.91 24.59
CA ASN A 221 22.17 -11.17 23.82
C ASN A 221 22.13 -11.57 22.33
N ILE A 222 22.79 -12.69 22.00
CA ILE A 222 22.87 -13.27 20.66
C ILE A 222 22.60 -14.77 20.70
N LEU A 223 22.01 -15.30 19.62
CA LEU A 223 21.86 -16.73 19.36
C LEU A 223 22.69 -17.10 18.15
N ASN A 224 23.84 -17.73 18.40
CA ASN A 224 24.90 -17.96 17.43
C ASN A 224 25.61 -19.30 17.65
N TYR A 225 24.85 -20.34 17.99
CA TYR A 225 25.44 -21.61 18.38
C TYR A 225 26.13 -22.28 17.20
N GLY A 226 27.39 -22.68 17.39
CA GLY A 226 28.23 -23.31 16.37
C GLY A 226 27.88 -24.75 16.03
N SER A 227 28.71 -25.37 15.19
CA SER A 227 28.52 -26.77 14.77
C SER A 227 28.62 -27.75 15.94
N ASP A 228 29.44 -27.42 16.93
CA ASP A 228 29.77 -28.34 18.03
C ASP A 228 28.97 -28.01 19.31
N ALA A 229 27.97 -27.14 19.20
CA ALA A 229 27.22 -26.70 20.36
C ALA A 229 26.34 -27.83 20.92
N THR A 230 26.46 -28.07 22.23
CA THR A 230 25.66 -29.06 22.96
C THR A 230 24.24 -28.55 23.28
N LYS A 231 24.02 -27.24 23.17
CA LYS A 231 22.78 -26.54 23.55
C LYS A 231 21.61 -26.71 22.57
N TRP A 232 21.82 -27.43 21.47
CA TRP A 232 20.77 -27.83 20.52
C TRP A 232 20.01 -29.09 20.96
N ILE A 233 20.40 -29.67 22.11
CA ILE A 233 19.77 -30.85 22.72
C ILE A 233 18.88 -30.39 23.89
N ASP A 234 17.79 -31.11 24.13
CA ASP A 234 16.59 -30.73 24.89
C ASP A 234 16.76 -29.76 26.08
N GLY A 235 15.91 -28.74 26.10
CA GLY A 235 15.70 -27.84 27.25
C GLY A 235 16.47 -26.52 27.24
N ALA A 236 17.71 -26.47 26.76
CA ALA A 236 18.58 -25.29 26.93
C ALA A 236 18.41 -24.16 25.89
N TYR A 237 17.87 -24.46 24.70
CA TYR A 237 17.66 -23.49 23.64
C TYR A 237 16.38 -22.65 23.89
N PRO A 238 16.36 -21.34 23.61
CA PRO A 238 15.17 -20.53 23.91
C PRO A 238 13.92 -20.98 23.14
N VAL A 239 12.84 -21.25 23.87
CA VAL A 239 11.56 -21.82 23.36
C VAL A 239 10.92 -21.02 22.22
N ARG A 240 11.22 -19.73 22.12
CA ARG A 240 10.69 -18.80 21.11
C ARG A 240 11.41 -18.83 19.76
N PHE A 241 12.58 -19.46 19.72
CA PHE A 241 13.35 -19.67 18.49
C PHE A 241 13.42 -21.15 18.13
N ARG A 242 12.52 -21.97 18.69
CA ARG A 242 12.45 -23.39 18.37
C ARG A 242 11.04 -23.96 18.41
N ASN A 243 10.87 -25.07 17.73
CA ASN A 243 9.81 -26.03 18.00
C ASN A 243 10.46 -27.40 18.12
N ASP A 244 10.29 -28.06 19.28
CA ASP A 244 10.71 -29.44 19.47
C ASP A 244 9.49 -30.35 19.26
N PHE A 245 9.69 -31.47 18.57
CA PHE A 245 8.63 -32.43 18.27
C PHE A 245 9.00 -33.81 18.82
N PHE A 246 8.12 -34.37 19.66
CA PHE A 246 8.29 -35.66 20.32
C PHE A 246 7.41 -36.72 19.65
N ASP A 247 7.79 -38.00 19.77
CA ASP A 247 7.04 -39.15 19.24
C ASP A 247 6.68 -39.08 17.74
N VAL A 248 7.54 -38.41 16.96
CA VAL A 248 7.31 -38.17 15.54
C VAL A 248 7.37 -39.48 14.75
N THR A 249 6.31 -39.76 13.98
CA THR A 249 6.29 -40.87 13.03
C THR A 249 7.00 -40.46 11.74
N ARG A 250 7.74 -41.40 11.13
CA ARG A 250 8.43 -41.15 9.86
C ARG A 250 7.41 -40.79 8.77
N ASN A 251 7.65 -39.69 8.07
CA ASN A 251 6.82 -39.24 6.96
C ASN A 251 7.68 -38.58 5.87
N THR A 252 7.07 -38.23 4.74
CA THR A 252 7.68 -37.49 3.63
C THR A 252 7.32 -36.01 3.65
N SER A 253 6.33 -35.60 4.45
CA SER A 253 5.88 -34.21 4.55
C SER A 253 5.41 -33.90 5.96
N PHE A 254 5.73 -32.70 6.43
CA PHE A 254 5.35 -32.15 7.73
C PHE A 254 4.80 -30.74 7.54
N VAL A 255 3.68 -30.47 8.16
CA VAL A 255 3.01 -29.15 8.21
C VAL A 255 2.77 -28.80 9.68
N PRO A 256 2.65 -27.51 10.04
CA PRO A 256 2.23 -27.14 11.38
C PRO A 256 0.86 -27.76 11.72
N PRO A 257 0.62 -28.18 12.97
CA PRO A 257 -0.70 -28.60 13.43
C PRO A 257 -1.79 -27.59 13.11
N ALA A 258 -3.04 -28.05 12.98
CA ALA A 258 -4.20 -27.17 12.81
C ALA A 258 -4.23 -26.07 13.90
N ASP A 259 -4.58 -24.85 13.51
CA ASP A 259 -4.59 -23.64 14.35
C ASP A 259 -3.21 -23.21 14.90
N THR A 260 -2.13 -23.82 14.40
CA THR A 260 -0.75 -23.42 14.69
C THR A 260 0.01 -23.08 13.40
N GLU A 261 1.21 -22.52 13.56
CA GLU A 261 2.08 -22.06 12.50
C GLU A 261 3.49 -22.10 13.07
N TRP A 262 4.45 -22.50 12.24
CA TRP A 262 5.86 -22.32 12.54
C TRP A 262 6.25 -20.91 12.15
N SER A 263 6.28 -20.03 13.15
CA SER A 263 6.41 -18.60 12.97
C SER A 263 7.36 -18.04 14.02
N TYR A 264 8.42 -17.35 13.57
CA TYR A 264 9.50 -16.89 14.43
C TYR A 264 9.74 -15.39 14.28
N TYR A 265 9.92 -14.70 15.41
CA TYR A 265 10.05 -13.25 15.52
C TYR A 265 11.52 -12.87 15.57
N ILE A 266 11.99 -12.21 14.53
CA ILE A 266 13.41 -12.01 14.27
C ILE A 266 13.71 -10.52 14.15
N PHE A 267 14.69 -10.05 14.91
CA PHE A 267 15.24 -8.72 14.68
C PHE A 267 15.97 -8.67 13.34
N PRO A 268 15.75 -7.64 12.49
CA PRO A 268 16.38 -7.49 11.19
C PRO A 268 17.60 -6.54 11.24
N PRO A 269 18.79 -6.99 11.68
CA PRO A 269 19.98 -6.13 11.69
C PRO A 269 20.38 -5.74 10.26
N LYS A 270 21.01 -4.58 10.13
CA LYS A 270 21.53 -4.08 8.85
C LYS A 270 22.45 -5.09 8.18
N SER A 271 22.43 -5.12 6.86
CA SER A 271 23.19 -6.04 6.02
C SER A 271 24.66 -6.11 6.43
N GLY A 272 25.14 -7.32 6.72
CA GLY A 272 26.51 -7.59 7.16
C GLY A 272 26.69 -7.66 8.68
N ASN A 273 25.65 -7.33 9.45
CA ASN A 273 25.66 -7.37 10.91
C ASN A 273 25.04 -8.65 11.47
N GLY A 274 25.28 -9.81 10.85
CA GLY A 274 24.94 -11.11 11.44
C GLY A 274 25.77 -11.42 12.69
N THR A 275 25.44 -12.49 13.40
CA THR A 275 26.25 -12.96 14.53
C THR A 275 27.58 -13.60 14.07
N VAL A 276 28.48 -13.89 15.00
CA VAL A 276 29.69 -14.67 14.72
C VAL A 276 29.45 -16.13 15.09
N ILE A 277 29.48 -17.03 14.11
CA ILE A 277 29.32 -18.48 14.29
C ILE A 277 30.60 -19.17 13.82
N ASN A 278 31.16 -20.05 14.64
CA ASN A 278 32.42 -20.77 14.36
C ASN A 278 33.57 -19.84 13.93
N GLY A 279 33.69 -18.67 14.60
CA GLY A 279 34.73 -17.68 14.31
C GLY A 279 34.52 -16.88 13.01
N LYS A 280 33.38 -17.02 12.33
CA LYS A 280 33.05 -16.28 11.10
C LYS A 280 31.83 -15.40 11.30
N LYS A 281 31.92 -14.14 10.89
CA LYS A 281 30.79 -13.21 10.80
C LYS A 281 29.82 -13.72 9.74
N GLN A 282 28.57 -13.92 10.12
CA GLN A 282 27.52 -14.38 9.23
C GLN A 282 26.83 -13.20 8.53
N SER A 283 26.04 -13.51 7.50
CA SER A 283 25.11 -12.54 6.92
C SER A 283 24.03 -12.13 7.93
N SER A 284 23.26 -11.09 7.63
CA SER A 284 22.13 -10.67 8.49
C SER A 284 20.89 -11.56 8.35
N ILE A 285 20.94 -12.62 7.54
CA ILE A 285 19.85 -13.57 7.36
C ILE A 285 19.92 -14.63 8.48
N PRO A 286 18.84 -14.83 9.26
CA PRO A 286 18.80 -15.87 10.27
C PRO A 286 18.91 -17.26 9.64
N HIS A 287 19.52 -18.20 10.35
CA HIS A 287 19.65 -19.58 9.87
C HIS A 287 18.46 -20.42 10.34
N ILE A 288 17.78 -21.09 9.42
CA ILE A 288 16.73 -22.07 9.74
C ILE A 288 17.38 -23.44 9.82
N ILE A 289 17.27 -24.11 10.97
CA ILE A 289 17.87 -25.41 11.22
C ILE A 289 16.78 -26.43 11.47
N LEU A 290 16.79 -27.52 10.71
CA LEU A 290 15.89 -28.65 10.86
C LEU A 290 16.65 -29.80 11.51
N LYS A 291 16.11 -30.37 12.58
CA LYS A 291 16.62 -31.61 13.20
C LYS A 291 15.85 -32.80 12.65
N ILE A 292 16.58 -33.70 12.01
CA ILE A 292 16.07 -34.82 11.23
C ILE A 292 16.55 -36.13 11.85
N GLU A 293 15.66 -37.08 12.06
CA GLU A 293 16.00 -38.41 12.58
C GLU A 293 15.49 -39.53 11.68
N GLY A 294 16.24 -40.64 11.67
CA GLY A 294 15.86 -41.87 10.98
C GLY A 294 15.53 -41.67 9.50
N ALA A 295 16.24 -40.78 8.80
CA ALA A 295 16.05 -40.55 7.37
C ALA A 295 16.49 -41.77 6.56
N THR A 296 15.72 -42.10 5.52
CA THR A 296 16.01 -43.20 4.60
C THR A 296 15.89 -42.73 3.16
N THR A 297 16.75 -43.23 2.28
CA THR A 297 16.66 -42.96 0.83
C THR A 297 15.57 -43.81 0.17
N LYS A 298 15.10 -43.43 -1.03
CA LYS A 298 14.22 -44.29 -1.85
C LYS A 298 14.86 -45.63 -2.24
N THR A 299 16.18 -45.75 -2.18
CA THR A 299 16.92 -47.01 -2.38
C THR A 299 17.03 -47.87 -1.11
N GLY A 300 16.46 -47.42 0.02
CA GLY A 300 16.43 -48.15 1.28
C GLY A 300 17.65 -47.96 2.19
N ALA A 301 18.58 -47.08 1.84
CA ALA A 301 19.75 -46.78 2.68
C ALA A 301 19.36 -45.88 3.86
N SER A 302 19.79 -46.25 5.06
CA SER A 302 19.70 -45.38 6.25
C SER A 302 20.76 -44.29 6.19
N LEU A 303 20.34 -43.06 6.47
CA LEU A 303 21.23 -41.92 6.59
C LEU A 303 21.55 -41.64 8.07
N LEU A 304 22.43 -40.67 8.29
CA LEU A 304 22.83 -40.17 9.59
C LEU A 304 21.63 -39.80 10.47
N SER A 305 21.72 -40.07 11.78
CA SER A 305 20.65 -39.81 12.74
C SER A 305 21.21 -39.57 14.15
N PRO A 306 20.89 -38.44 14.82
CA PRO A 306 20.24 -37.27 14.22
C PRO A 306 21.13 -36.64 13.14
N ALA A 307 20.49 -35.98 12.18
CA ALA A 307 21.13 -35.16 11.16
C ALA A 307 20.44 -33.80 11.12
N TYR A 308 21.10 -32.83 10.50
CA TYR A 308 20.63 -31.45 10.46
C TYR A 308 20.63 -30.91 9.04
N VAL A 309 19.65 -30.06 8.74
CA VAL A 309 19.61 -29.28 7.49
C VAL A 309 19.61 -27.81 7.88
N THR A 310 20.52 -27.03 7.29
CA THR A 310 20.68 -25.61 7.61
C THR A 310 20.44 -24.75 6.37
N VAL A 311 19.42 -23.92 6.43
CA VAL A 311 19.14 -22.91 5.41
C VAL A 311 19.77 -21.59 5.85
N ARG A 312 20.72 -21.10 5.05
CA ARG A 312 21.46 -19.84 5.32
C ARG A 312 21.10 -18.72 4.36
N GLU A 313 20.33 -19.04 3.33
CA GLU A 313 19.96 -18.11 2.27
C GLU A 313 18.44 -18.08 2.09
N LEU A 314 17.89 -16.88 2.16
CA LEU A 314 16.48 -16.60 1.89
C LEU A 314 16.39 -15.79 0.60
N LYS A 315 15.50 -16.19 -0.31
CA LYS A 315 15.28 -15.55 -1.60
C LYS A 315 13.87 -15.01 -1.72
N VAL A 316 13.74 -13.94 -2.49
CA VAL A 316 12.45 -13.34 -2.88
C VAL A 316 12.50 -13.06 -4.38
N ASN A 317 11.56 -13.63 -5.12
CA ASN A 317 11.54 -13.60 -6.58
C ASN A 317 12.87 -14.10 -7.18
N GLY A 318 13.43 -15.16 -6.58
CA GLY A 318 14.70 -15.78 -6.99
C GLY A 318 15.97 -15.00 -6.63
N LYS A 319 15.86 -13.85 -5.94
CA LYS A 319 17.01 -13.03 -5.52
C LYS A 319 17.33 -13.23 -4.04
N ALA A 320 18.58 -13.54 -3.73
CA ALA A 320 19.08 -13.65 -2.35
C ALA A 320 18.95 -12.33 -1.60
N LEU A 321 18.42 -12.39 -0.39
CA LEU A 321 18.35 -11.27 0.53
C LEU A 321 19.68 -11.10 1.27
N SER A 322 20.05 -9.84 1.54
CA SER A 322 21.21 -9.50 2.37
C SER A 322 20.84 -9.11 3.80
N GLN A 323 19.58 -8.77 4.03
CA GLN A 323 18.97 -8.48 5.33
C GLN A 323 17.45 -8.70 5.23
N LEU A 324 16.78 -8.85 6.37
CA LEU A 324 15.32 -8.73 6.46
C LEU A 324 14.93 -7.25 6.64
N GLU A 325 13.66 -6.94 6.41
CA GLU A 325 13.07 -5.63 6.68
C GLU A 325 12.14 -5.73 7.90
N ARG A 326 12.19 -4.72 8.78
CA ARG A 326 11.29 -4.64 9.94
C ARG A 326 9.82 -4.58 9.50
N GLY A 327 8.93 -5.14 10.31
CA GLY A 327 7.50 -5.13 10.02
C GLY A 327 7.11 -5.88 8.74
N LYS A 328 7.93 -6.85 8.28
CA LYS A 328 7.61 -7.75 7.16
C LYS A 328 7.45 -9.19 7.62
N ILE A 329 6.65 -9.94 6.85
CA ILE A 329 6.46 -11.38 7.01
C ILE A 329 7.04 -12.07 5.78
N TYR A 330 7.95 -13.00 6.01
CA TYR A 330 8.60 -13.83 5.01
C TYR A 330 7.99 -15.22 5.05
N SER A 331 7.06 -15.50 4.13
CA SER A 331 6.30 -16.74 4.08
C SER A 331 6.94 -17.74 3.13
N ILE A 332 7.57 -18.76 3.70
CA ILE A 332 8.15 -19.89 2.98
C ILE A 332 7.05 -20.94 2.81
N ALA A 333 6.53 -21.07 1.58
CA ALA A 333 5.45 -22.00 1.30
C ALA A 333 5.84 -23.46 1.55
N SER A 334 7.07 -23.83 1.16
CA SER A 334 7.64 -25.15 1.42
C SER A 334 9.16 -25.14 1.43
N LEU A 335 9.76 -26.00 2.25
CA LEU A 335 11.18 -26.38 2.21
C LEU A 335 11.32 -27.85 1.78
N ALA A 336 11.85 -28.06 0.58
CA ALA A 336 12.12 -29.40 0.05
C ALA A 336 13.54 -29.86 0.41
N ILE A 337 13.67 -30.96 1.16
CA ILE A 337 14.94 -31.49 1.66
C ILE A 337 15.31 -32.84 1.03
N GLY A 338 16.57 -32.99 0.65
CA GLY A 338 17.18 -34.24 0.18
C GLY A 338 18.37 -34.66 1.05
N GLY A 339 18.82 -35.92 0.89
CA GLY A 339 19.91 -36.52 1.65
C GLY A 339 21.24 -35.75 1.59
N GLN A 340 21.49 -35.06 0.49
CA GLN A 340 22.69 -34.25 0.24
C GLN A 340 22.79 -33.00 1.13
N TYR A 341 21.67 -32.54 1.71
CA TYR A 341 21.66 -31.41 2.63
C TYR A 341 21.87 -31.80 4.10
N LEU A 342 21.93 -33.10 4.41
CA LEU A 342 22.04 -33.59 5.79
C LEU A 342 23.49 -33.48 6.28
N ALA A 343 23.64 -32.88 7.45
CA ALA A 343 24.91 -32.73 8.16
C ALA A 343 24.87 -33.42 9.53
N PRO A 344 26.02 -33.86 10.09
CA PRO A 344 26.10 -34.39 11.45
C PRO A 344 25.75 -33.39 12.53
N ASN A 345 25.89 -32.10 12.21
CA ASN A 345 25.85 -31.01 13.17
C ASN A 345 25.04 -29.82 12.62
N PRO A 346 24.31 -29.07 13.46
CA PRO A 346 23.39 -27.97 13.07
C PRO A 346 23.95 -26.86 12.19
N GLU A 347 25.25 -26.59 12.30
CA GLU A 347 25.93 -25.50 11.57
C GLU A 347 27.13 -26.01 10.76
N ALA A 348 27.21 -27.32 10.53
CA ALA A 348 28.22 -27.86 9.64
C ALA A 348 27.91 -27.48 8.18
N ASN A 349 28.96 -27.22 7.42
CA ASN A 349 28.84 -27.01 5.98
C ASN A 349 28.72 -28.37 5.28
N VAL A 350 27.86 -28.41 4.28
CA VAL A 350 27.73 -29.51 3.32
C VAL A 350 28.07 -28.99 1.93
N ALA A 351 28.36 -29.89 0.99
CA ALA A 351 28.73 -29.48 -0.37
C ALA A 351 27.58 -28.76 -1.09
N ASP A 352 26.34 -29.21 -0.86
CA ASP A 352 25.13 -28.63 -1.46
C ASP A 352 24.40 -27.73 -0.47
N THR A 353 24.06 -26.51 -0.88
CA THR A 353 23.33 -25.56 -0.04
C THR A 353 21.84 -25.56 -0.35
N LEU A 354 21.01 -25.59 0.69
CA LEU A 354 19.57 -25.37 0.58
C LEU A 354 19.27 -23.88 0.78
N PHE A 355 18.44 -23.31 -0.10
CA PHE A 355 17.88 -21.97 0.04
C PHE A 355 16.37 -22.06 0.23
N ALA A 356 15.80 -21.03 0.85
CA ALA A 356 14.37 -20.86 1.01
C ALA A 356 13.85 -19.78 0.05
N GLU A 357 12.74 -20.02 -0.65
CA GLU A 357 12.01 -18.98 -1.37
C GLU A 357 10.85 -18.49 -0.50
N ALA A 358 10.75 -17.17 -0.31
CA ALA A 358 9.72 -16.54 0.49
C ALA A 358 8.88 -15.54 -0.32
N ALA A 359 7.57 -15.56 -0.08
CA ALA A 359 6.70 -14.44 -0.39
C ALA A 359 6.76 -13.41 0.75
N VAL A 360 6.90 -12.13 0.41
CA VAL A 360 7.00 -11.05 1.39
C VAL A 360 5.71 -10.25 1.42
N THR A 361 5.11 -10.14 2.60
CA THR A 361 3.97 -9.24 2.84
C THR A 361 4.35 -8.24 3.93
N SER A 362 3.70 -7.08 3.92
CA SER A 362 3.79 -6.21 5.10
C SER A 362 3.10 -6.90 6.27
N TRP A 363 3.60 -6.74 7.49
CA TRP A 363 2.94 -7.29 8.66
C TRP A 363 1.54 -6.66 8.86
N SER A 364 1.35 -5.44 8.37
CA SER A 364 0.03 -4.80 8.23
C SER A 364 -0.97 -5.49 7.29
N GLU A 365 -0.59 -6.58 6.59
CA GLU A 365 -1.37 -7.20 5.52
C GLU A 365 -1.77 -8.67 5.78
N GLU A 366 -1.45 -9.27 6.94
CA GLU A 366 -1.81 -10.67 7.18
C GLU A 366 -3.27 -10.86 7.61
N LYS A 367 -3.95 -11.78 6.91
CA LYS A 367 -5.27 -12.28 7.30
C LYS A 367 -5.14 -13.41 8.31
N ILE A 368 -5.88 -13.26 9.39
CA ILE A 368 -6.37 -14.34 10.25
C ILE A 368 -7.10 -15.40 9.41
N THR A 369 -6.86 -16.67 9.72
CA THR A 369 -7.81 -17.74 9.40
C THR A 369 -8.01 -18.62 10.63
N VAL A 370 -9.17 -18.54 11.30
CA VAL A 370 -9.70 -19.59 12.19
C VAL A 370 -11.23 -19.61 12.03
N GLY A 371 -11.83 -20.80 12.04
CA GLY A 371 -13.18 -21.08 11.56
C GLY A 371 -14.33 -20.26 12.18
N GLY A 372 -15.23 -19.84 11.28
CA GLY A 372 -16.65 -19.64 11.55
C GLY A 372 -17.05 -18.34 12.29
N GLY A 373 -17.44 -17.32 11.51
CA GLY A 373 -18.30 -16.22 11.98
C GLY A 373 -17.60 -14.89 12.22
N GLU A 374 -17.86 -13.95 11.30
CA GLU A 374 -17.83 -12.46 11.34
C GLU A 374 -16.72 -11.72 12.14
N SER A 375 -16.14 -10.60 11.73
CA SER A 375 -16.04 -9.79 10.51
C SER A 375 -15.38 -8.47 10.96
N SER A 376 -14.15 -8.15 10.56
CA SER A 376 -13.57 -6.81 10.79
C SER A 376 -12.89 -6.23 9.53
N VAL A 377 -12.94 -4.91 9.45
CA VAL A 377 -12.77 -4.04 8.28
C VAL A 377 -11.32 -4.07 7.75
N PHE A 378 -11.15 -4.50 6.49
CA PHE A 378 -9.85 -4.73 5.85
C PHE A 378 -9.26 -3.47 5.21
N ASN A 379 -7.99 -3.12 5.44
CA ASN A 379 -7.29 -2.08 4.69
C ASN A 379 -6.55 -2.63 3.45
N THR A 380 -7.26 -3.31 2.54
CA THR A 380 -6.73 -3.57 1.19
C THR A 380 -6.67 -2.23 0.44
N PRO A 381 -5.62 -1.89 -0.34
CA PRO A 381 -5.69 -0.76 -1.26
C PRO A 381 -6.93 -0.91 -2.14
N THR A 382 -7.91 -0.03 -1.97
CA THR A 382 -9.15 -0.07 -2.75
C THR A 382 -9.12 1.01 -3.81
N ALA A 383 -9.70 0.73 -4.97
CA ALA A 383 -9.86 1.70 -6.05
C ALA A 383 -11.25 1.56 -6.67
N ASN A 384 -11.62 2.48 -7.55
CA ASN A 384 -12.84 2.34 -8.35
C ASN A 384 -12.59 1.57 -9.65
N CYS A 385 -11.32 1.35 -10.02
CA CYS A 385 -10.92 0.54 -11.17
C CYS A 385 -9.96 -0.58 -10.74
N TYR A 386 -10.18 -1.78 -11.26
CA TYR A 386 -9.31 -2.93 -11.10
C TYR A 386 -8.84 -3.42 -12.47
N ILE A 387 -7.52 -3.48 -12.66
CA ILE A 387 -6.92 -4.07 -13.85
C ILE A 387 -6.73 -5.56 -13.58
N VAL A 388 -7.32 -6.42 -14.41
CA VAL A 388 -7.35 -7.86 -14.16
C VAL A 388 -7.06 -8.61 -15.45
N ALA A 389 -6.21 -9.63 -15.40
CA ALA A 389 -5.94 -10.48 -16.55
C ALA A 389 -7.19 -11.30 -16.94
N PRO A 390 -7.35 -11.67 -18.23
CA PRO A 390 -8.32 -12.68 -18.65
C PRO A 390 -8.11 -14.02 -17.92
N GLY A 391 -9.20 -14.74 -17.62
CA GLY A 391 -9.18 -16.07 -17.00
C GLY A 391 -8.93 -16.10 -15.49
N VAL A 392 -8.80 -14.95 -14.82
CA VAL A 392 -8.64 -14.86 -13.37
C VAL A 392 -9.93 -15.26 -12.67
N SER A 393 -9.83 -16.12 -11.67
CA SER A 393 -10.99 -16.66 -10.94
C SER A 393 -11.06 -16.10 -9.53
N GLY A 394 -12.24 -15.62 -9.14
CA GLY A 394 -12.58 -15.31 -7.75
C GLY A 394 -11.77 -14.19 -7.10
N PHE A 395 -11.28 -13.20 -7.86
CA PHE A 395 -10.62 -12.05 -7.24
C PHE A 395 -11.65 -11.22 -6.46
N LEU A 396 -11.24 -10.71 -5.30
CA LEU A 396 -12.14 -10.12 -4.32
C LEU A 396 -12.00 -8.59 -4.30
N ILE A 397 -13.13 -7.90 -4.44
CA ILE A 397 -13.23 -6.45 -4.31
C ILE A 397 -13.94 -6.13 -3.00
N PRO A 398 -13.31 -5.39 -2.09
CA PRO A 398 -13.92 -5.07 -0.80
C PRO A 398 -15.08 -4.08 -0.94
N VAL A 399 -16.22 -4.43 -0.33
CA VAL A 399 -17.46 -3.64 -0.38
C VAL A 399 -17.38 -2.40 0.51
N PHE A 400 -16.60 -2.41 1.59
CA PHE A 400 -16.51 -1.28 2.55
C PHE A 400 -16.09 0.05 1.89
N ARG A 401 -15.47 0.01 0.69
CA ARG A 401 -15.18 1.22 -0.11
C ARG A 401 -16.40 2.11 -0.26
N ALA A 402 -17.59 1.51 -0.38
CA ALA A 402 -18.86 2.21 -0.50
C ALA A 402 -19.16 3.17 0.66
N ASN A 403 -18.50 3.00 1.81
CA ASN A 403 -18.75 3.78 3.02
C ASN A 403 -17.56 4.66 3.44
N LEU A 404 -16.48 4.71 2.66
CA LEU A 404 -15.22 5.38 3.06
C LEU A 404 -15.29 6.92 3.11
N ASP A 405 -16.37 7.52 2.61
CA ASP A 405 -16.65 8.95 2.78
C ASP A 405 -17.45 9.25 4.06
N GLY A 406 -17.69 8.25 4.90
CA GLY A 406 -18.47 8.37 6.12
C GLY A 406 -19.98 8.23 5.92
N ILE A 407 -20.46 7.98 4.70
CA ILE A 407 -21.87 7.70 4.44
C ILE A 407 -22.10 6.20 4.52
N SER A 408 -22.96 5.75 5.43
CA SER A 408 -23.31 4.33 5.58
C SER A 408 -24.28 3.88 4.46
N ARG A 409 -23.78 3.69 3.24
CA ARG A 409 -24.58 3.20 2.09
C ARG A 409 -24.97 1.74 2.25
N ILE A 410 -24.10 0.96 2.87
CA ILE A 410 -24.28 -0.47 3.15
C ILE A 410 -24.11 -0.69 4.65
N GLY A 411 -25.13 -1.22 5.30
CA GLY A 411 -25.11 -1.59 6.71
C GLY A 411 -24.29 -2.85 6.97
N ALA A 412 -23.94 -3.11 8.24
CA ALA A 412 -23.16 -4.28 8.64
C ALA A 412 -23.87 -5.61 8.38
N THR A 413 -25.21 -5.62 8.32
CA THR A 413 -26.04 -6.81 8.18
C THR A 413 -26.83 -6.86 6.88
N ASP A 414 -26.56 -5.94 5.95
CA ASP A 414 -27.32 -5.88 4.70
C ASP A 414 -27.06 -7.13 3.86
N GLU A 415 -28.13 -7.75 3.36
CA GLU A 415 -28.02 -8.81 2.36
C GLU A 415 -27.67 -8.19 1.00
N LEU A 416 -26.55 -8.66 0.46
CA LEU A 416 -25.97 -8.12 -0.76
C LEU A 416 -26.13 -9.06 -1.94
N THR A 417 -26.47 -8.48 -3.09
CA THR A 417 -26.40 -9.17 -4.39
C THR A 417 -25.43 -8.46 -5.32
N ALA A 418 -24.88 -9.19 -6.28
CA ALA A 418 -23.99 -8.65 -7.29
C ALA A 418 -24.73 -8.39 -8.60
N GLU A 419 -24.37 -7.33 -9.31
CA GLU A 419 -24.92 -7.00 -10.62
C GLU A 419 -23.82 -6.69 -11.63
N LEU A 420 -23.95 -7.20 -12.85
CA LEU A 420 -23.21 -6.70 -14.00
C LEU A 420 -24.04 -5.57 -14.62
N VAL A 421 -23.66 -4.34 -14.33
CA VAL A 421 -24.38 -3.14 -14.81
C VAL A 421 -24.25 -3.04 -16.32
N TRP A 422 -23.02 -3.13 -16.84
CA TRP A 422 -22.76 -3.25 -18.27
C TRP A 422 -21.36 -3.80 -18.56
N THR A 423 -21.16 -4.32 -19.77
CA THR A 423 -19.86 -4.64 -20.36
C THR A 423 -19.87 -4.36 -21.87
N ASP A 424 -18.69 -4.09 -22.45
CA ASP A 424 -18.50 -3.93 -23.89
C ASP A 424 -18.27 -5.25 -24.65
N VAL A 425 -18.31 -6.39 -23.96
CA VAL A 425 -18.13 -7.73 -24.55
C VAL A 425 -19.44 -8.52 -24.56
N ALA A 426 -19.77 -9.09 -25.72
CA ALA A 426 -20.97 -9.90 -25.90
C ALA A 426 -20.95 -11.20 -25.06
N ASN A 427 -22.13 -11.79 -24.89
CA ASN A 427 -22.36 -13.03 -24.13
C ASN A 427 -21.82 -12.96 -22.69
N PRO A 428 -22.17 -11.92 -21.91
CA PRO A 428 -21.66 -11.75 -20.55
C PRO A 428 -21.98 -12.96 -19.66
N LEU A 429 -21.21 -13.12 -18.58
CA LEU A 429 -21.36 -14.22 -17.61
C LEU A 429 -21.13 -15.61 -18.22
N THR A 430 -20.29 -15.67 -19.26
CA THR A 430 -19.83 -16.92 -19.89
C THR A 430 -18.31 -16.98 -19.92
N PRO A 431 -17.71 -18.17 -20.07
CA PRO A 431 -16.25 -18.30 -20.15
C PRO A 431 -15.59 -17.44 -21.24
N GLY A 432 -16.30 -17.14 -22.34
CA GLY A 432 -15.81 -16.35 -23.47
C GLY A 432 -15.95 -14.82 -23.34
N SER A 433 -16.50 -14.33 -22.23
CA SER A 433 -16.79 -12.90 -22.02
C SER A 433 -15.67 -12.17 -21.26
N ALA A 434 -15.84 -10.87 -21.00
CA ALA A 434 -14.95 -10.14 -20.08
C ALA A 434 -15.15 -10.60 -18.63
N ILE A 435 -16.42 -10.73 -18.19
CA ILE A 435 -16.79 -11.15 -16.84
C ILE A 435 -17.53 -12.48 -16.90
N ARG A 436 -16.89 -13.55 -16.45
CA ARG A 436 -17.44 -14.91 -16.46
C ARG A 436 -18.46 -15.13 -15.35
N SER A 437 -18.22 -14.59 -14.17
CA SER A 437 -19.15 -14.73 -13.04
C SER A 437 -18.92 -13.65 -12.01
N ILE A 438 -19.98 -13.30 -11.29
CA ILE A 438 -19.96 -12.39 -10.15
C ILE A 438 -20.77 -13.00 -9.02
N SER A 439 -20.33 -12.80 -7.78
CA SER A 439 -21.06 -13.20 -6.59
C SER A 439 -20.64 -12.33 -5.42
N VAL A 440 -21.44 -12.29 -4.36
CA VAL A 440 -21.02 -11.67 -3.09
C VAL A 440 -20.55 -12.77 -2.15
N GLN A 441 -19.47 -12.49 -1.42
CA GLN A 441 -18.95 -13.33 -0.34
C GLN A 441 -19.02 -12.53 0.97
N GLY A 442 -19.76 -13.05 1.95
CA GLY A 442 -20.02 -12.35 3.21
C GLY A 442 -21.31 -11.52 3.17
N VAL A 443 -21.50 -10.70 4.21
CA VAL A 443 -22.71 -9.91 4.46
C VAL A 443 -22.30 -8.47 4.75
N GLY A 444 -23.17 -7.52 4.38
CA GLY A 444 -23.03 -6.12 4.74
C GLY A 444 -21.73 -5.45 4.30
N SER A 445 -21.35 -4.39 5.01
CA SER A 445 -20.22 -3.52 4.63
C SER A 445 -18.85 -4.22 4.60
N SER A 446 -18.71 -5.36 5.26
CA SER A 446 -17.48 -6.16 5.27
C SER A 446 -17.39 -7.20 4.15
N ALA A 447 -18.46 -7.37 3.37
CA ALA A 447 -18.50 -8.34 2.29
C ALA A 447 -17.49 -8.03 1.17
N TYR A 448 -17.31 -9.01 0.30
CA TYR A 448 -16.53 -8.89 -0.92
C TYR A 448 -17.39 -9.17 -2.14
N LEU A 449 -17.26 -8.33 -3.16
CA LEU A 449 -17.69 -8.68 -4.50
C LEU A 449 -16.61 -9.58 -5.12
N SER A 450 -16.95 -10.86 -5.31
CA SER A 450 -16.10 -11.81 -6.02
C SER A 450 -16.39 -11.74 -7.51
N VAL A 451 -15.34 -11.54 -8.30
CA VAL A 451 -15.43 -11.42 -9.75
C VAL A 451 -14.49 -12.43 -10.38
N SER A 452 -14.97 -13.16 -11.39
CA SER A 452 -14.12 -13.98 -12.26
C SER A 452 -14.15 -13.40 -13.67
N THR A 453 -12.98 -13.19 -14.26
CA THR A 453 -12.87 -12.76 -15.65
C THR A 453 -12.99 -13.97 -16.59
N GLY A 454 -13.56 -13.75 -17.76
CA GLY A 454 -13.55 -14.72 -18.85
C GLY A 454 -12.30 -14.58 -19.71
N SER A 455 -12.29 -15.20 -20.88
CA SER A 455 -11.13 -15.20 -21.78
C SER A 455 -11.02 -13.95 -22.65
N ALA A 456 -12.03 -13.08 -22.69
CA ALA A 456 -12.01 -11.88 -23.53
C ALA A 456 -11.53 -10.66 -22.74
N GLU A 457 -10.77 -9.80 -23.42
CA GLU A 457 -10.45 -8.46 -22.93
C GLU A 457 -11.62 -7.51 -23.13
N GLY A 458 -11.79 -6.55 -22.23
CA GLY A 458 -12.87 -5.60 -22.28
C GLY A 458 -13.04 -4.80 -20.99
N ASN A 459 -14.09 -3.99 -20.95
CA ASN A 459 -14.49 -3.21 -19.80
C ASN A 459 -15.83 -3.73 -19.27
N ALA A 460 -15.96 -3.72 -17.95
CA ALA A 460 -17.22 -3.99 -17.28
C ALA A 460 -17.42 -3.10 -16.07
N ILE A 461 -18.67 -2.79 -15.77
CA ILE A 461 -19.10 -2.21 -14.51
C ILE A 461 -19.87 -3.26 -13.74
N VAL A 462 -19.33 -3.61 -12.59
CA VAL A 462 -19.93 -4.54 -11.64
C VAL A 462 -20.32 -3.78 -10.38
N ALA A 463 -21.41 -4.17 -9.75
CA ALA A 463 -22.00 -3.45 -8.64
C ALA A 463 -22.43 -4.41 -7.53
N VAL A 464 -22.58 -3.85 -6.33
CA VAL A 464 -23.32 -4.49 -5.24
C VAL A 464 -24.62 -3.76 -5.01
N LYS A 465 -25.66 -4.52 -4.68
CA LYS A 465 -27.00 -4.03 -4.36
C LYS A 465 -27.43 -4.45 -2.97
N VAL A 466 -28.24 -3.59 -2.35
CA VAL A 466 -29.10 -3.94 -1.21
C VAL A 466 -30.53 -3.90 -1.72
N GLY A 467 -31.20 -5.05 -1.69
CA GLY A 467 -32.46 -5.22 -2.41
C GLY A 467 -32.29 -4.97 -3.91
N SER A 468 -33.06 -4.04 -4.48
CA SER A 468 -33.00 -3.68 -5.90
C SER A 468 -32.09 -2.49 -6.21
N GLU A 469 -31.54 -1.81 -5.20
CA GLU A 469 -30.79 -0.56 -5.38
C GLU A 469 -29.29 -0.83 -5.37
N ILE A 470 -28.58 -0.32 -6.37
CA ILE A 470 -27.11 -0.30 -6.40
C ILE A 470 -26.59 0.63 -5.32
N LYS A 471 -25.66 0.15 -4.50
CA LYS A 471 -25.01 0.96 -3.45
C LYS A 471 -23.62 1.41 -3.82
N TRP A 472 -22.91 0.63 -4.64
CA TRP A 472 -21.63 1.02 -5.20
C TRP A 472 -21.29 0.15 -6.41
N SER A 473 -20.42 0.66 -7.27
CA SER A 473 -19.98 0.00 -8.49
C SER A 473 -18.50 0.26 -8.76
N TRP A 474 -17.88 -0.68 -9.49
CA TRP A 474 -16.47 -0.71 -9.83
C TRP A 474 -16.28 -1.00 -11.32
N HIS A 475 -15.27 -0.36 -11.90
CA HIS A 475 -14.75 -0.64 -13.23
C HIS A 475 -13.76 -1.80 -13.20
N ILE A 476 -14.09 -2.87 -13.91
CA ILE A 476 -13.18 -3.99 -14.15
C ILE A 476 -12.63 -3.84 -15.56
N TRP A 477 -11.33 -3.58 -15.64
CA TRP A 477 -10.61 -3.46 -16.90
C TRP A 477 -9.87 -4.77 -17.15
N VAL A 478 -10.49 -5.62 -17.96
CA VAL A 478 -10.00 -6.97 -18.25
C VAL A 478 -9.00 -6.88 -19.41
N THR A 479 -7.72 -7.15 -19.12
CA THR A 479 -6.66 -7.05 -20.11
C THR A 479 -5.42 -7.87 -19.76
N GLY A 480 -4.76 -8.45 -20.76
CA GLY A 480 -3.53 -9.22 -20.65
C GLY A 480 -2.26 -8.38 -20.48
N TYR A 481 -2.37 -7.05 -20.43
CA TYR A 481 -1.24 -6.15 -20.12
C TYR A 481 -1.45 -5.40 -18.81
N VAL A 482 -0.35 -4.85 -18.28
CA VAL A 482 -0.39 -3.83 -17.23
C VAL A 482 -0.01 -2.49 -17.86
N PRO A 483 -0.87 -1.45 -17.79
CA PRO A 483 -0.53 -0.11 -18.28
C PRO A 483 0.81 0.36 -17.70
N THR A 484 1.65 0.95 -18.54
CA THR A 484 2.99 1.39 -18.15
C THR A 484 3.09 2.90 -18.04
N GLY A 485 4.02 3.36 -17.20
CA GLY A 485 4.37 4.77 -17.03
C GLY A 485 5.56 4.89 -16.09
N LYS A 486 6.54 5.72 -16.46
CA LYS A 486 7.65 6.07 -15.56
C LYS A 486 7.12 6.80 -14.32
N PRO A 487 7.83 6.78 -13.18
CA PRO A 487 7.50 7.65 -12.04
C PRO A 487 7.32 9.10 -12.50
N GLY A 488 6.22 9.75 -12.09
CA GLY A 488 5.88 11.11 -12.51
C GLY A 488 5.39 11.25 -13.96
N THR A 489 4.96 10.16 -14.61
CA THR A 489 4.42 10.21 -15.99
C THR A 489 3.07 9.51 -16.12
N PHE A 490 2.38 9.81 -17.21
CA PHE A 490 1.06 9.29 -17.56
C PHE A 490 1.07 7.82 -17.96
N MET A 491 -0.07 7.15 -17.78
CA MET A 491 -0.34 5.87 -18.42
C MET A 491 -0.09 5.96 -19.92
N ASP A 492 0.44 4.90 -20.50
CA ASP A 492 0.67 4.75 -21.94
C ASP A 492 -0.62 4.68 -22.79
N ARG A 493 -1.80 4.68 -22.16
CA ARG A 493 -3.12 4.64 -22.81
C ARG A 493 -4.21 5.31 -21.96
N ASN A 494 -5.36 5.58 -22.57
CA ASN A 494 -6.55 6.05 -21.84
C ASN A 494 -7.07 4.99 -20.87
N LEU A 495 -7.68 5.43 -19.77
CA LEU A 495 -8.34 4.52 -18.83
C LEU A 495 -9.43 3.72 -19.56
N GLY A 496 -9.33 2.39 -19.48
CA GLY A 496 -10.23 1.46 -20.18
C GLY A 496 -9.96 1.25 -21.67
N ALA A 497 -8.89 1.81 -22.24
CA ALA A 497 -8.45 1.46 -23.59
C ALA A 497 -8.01 -0.02 -23.64
N LEU A 498 -8.05 -0.68 -24.81
CA LEU A 498 -7.50 -2.03 -24.99
C LEU A 498 -6.14 -2.01 -25.70
N SER A 499 -5.64 -0.83 -26.07
CA SER A 499 -4.34 -0.70 -26.74
C SER A 499 -3.74 0.68 -26.58
N ASN A 500 -2.40 0.73 -26.51
CA ASN A 500 -1.62 1.96 -26.69
C ASN A 500 -1.15 2.14 -28.15
N ASN A 501 -1.38 1.14 -29.01
CA ASN A 501 -1.03 1.20 -30.41
C ASN A 501 -2.14 1.90 -31.19
N ARG A 502 -1.81 3.08 -31.74
CA ARG A 502 -2.69 3.92 -32.55
C ARG A 502 -3.44 3.17 -33.65
N ASN A 503 -2.86 2.12 -34.22
CA ASN A 503 -3.43 1.42 -35.37
C ASN A 503 -4.22 0.14 -34.98
N ASP A 504 -4.22 -0.24 -33.70
CA ASP A 504 -4.91 -1.45 -33.26
C ASP A 504 -6.43 -1.33 -33.41
N LYS A 505 -7.03 -2.31 -34.11
CA LYS A 505 -8.42 -2.28 -34.60
C LYS A 505 -8.82 -0.92 -35.22
N GLY A 506 -7.96 -0.36 -36.07
CA GLY A 506 -8.20 0.94 -36.71
C GLY A 506 -8.21 2.12 -35.73
N GLY A 507 -7.68 1.94 -34.52
CA GLY A 507 -7.56 2.96 -33.48
C GLY A 507 -8.68 2.96 -32.44
N VAL A 508 -9.76 2.21 -32.66
CA VAL A 508 -10.91 2.16 -31.74
C VAL A 508 -10.48 1.68 -30.36
N ASN A 509 -9.57 0.70 -30.29
CA ASN A 509 -9.03 0.17 -29.04
C ASN A 509 -8.23 1.19 -28.21
N THR A 510 -7.89 2.36 -28.77
CA THR A 510 -7.12 3.39 -28.04
C THR A 510 -8.00 4.42 -27.32
N LEU A 511 -9.29 4.50 -27.68
CA LEU A 511 -10.18 5.59 -27.26
C LEU A 511 -10.43 5.59 -25.75
N GLY A 512 -10.60 4.41 -25.15
CA GLY A 512 -10.91 4.25 -23.73
C GLY A 512 -12.32 4.70 -23.35
N LEU A 513 -12.55 4.89 -22.05
CA LEU A 513 -13.84 5.28 -21.49
C LEU A 513 -13.92 6.78 -21.21
N LEU A 514 -15.15 7.28 -21.05
CA LEU A 514 -15.46 8.69 -20.81
C LEU A 514 -16.03 8.87 -19.41
N TYR A 515 -15.60 9.91 -18.70
CA TYR A 515 -16.00 10.19 -17.32
C TYR A 515 -16.57 11.60 -17.21
N GLN A 516 -17.56 11.81 -16.34
CA GLN A 516 -17.95 13.16 -15.91
C GLN A 516 -17.04 13.61 -14.75
N TRP A 517 -16.70 14.90 -14.69
CA TRP A 517 -15.69 15.37 -13.74
C TRP A 517 -16.10 15.12 -12.29
N GLY A 518 -15.37 14.30 -11.54
CA GLY A 518 -15.71 13.94 -10.17
C GLY A 518 -16.46 12.62 -10.00
N ARG A 519 -16.87 11.94 -11.10
CA ARG A 519 -17.53 10.62 -11.02
C ARG A 519 -16.53 9.47 -11.08
N LYS A 520 -16.80 8.43 -10.31
CA LYS A 520 -16.05 7.17 -10.39
C LYS A 520 -16.46 6.29 -11.58
N ASP A 521 -17.71 6.42 -12.03
CA ASP A 521 -18.31 5.52 -13.02
C ASP A 521 -18.08 6.02 -14.46
N PRO A 522 -17.54 5.18 -15.36
CA PRO A 522 -17.36 5.50 -16.76
C PRO A 522 -18.61 5.30 -17.61
N PHE A 523 -18.57 5.94 -18.77
CA PHE A 523 -19.44 5.69 -19.91
C PHE A 523 -18.64 5.13 -21.09
N PRO A 524 -19.24 4.25 -21.89
CA PRO A 524 -18.64 3.79 -23.13
C PRO A 524 -18.26 4.97 -24.04
N GLY A 525 -17.06 4.91 -24.61
CA GLY A 525 -16.61 5.81 -25.68
C GLY A 525 -17.21 5.43 -27.03
N SER A 526 -16.79 6.09 -28.11
CA SER A 526 -17.30 5.73 -29.44
C SER A 526 -16.73 4.41 -29.95
N SER A 527 -17.52 3.67 -30.72
CA SER A 527 -17.06 2.50 -31.48
C SER A 527 -16.40 2.83 -32.82
N ALA A 528 -16.24 4.12 -33.14
CA ALA A 528 -15.58 4.62 -34.35
C ALA A 528 -14.56 5.72 -34.02
N VAL A 529 -13.59 5.95 -34.90
CA VAL A 529 -12.50 6.92 -34.68
C VAL A 529 -12.70 8.27 -35.38
N SER A 530 -13.77 8.44 -36.15
CA SER A 530 -14.05 9.64 -36.96
C SER A 530 -15.50 10.12 -36.88
N SER A 531 -16.31 9.51 -36.04
CA SER A 531 -17.73 9.82 -35.86
C SER A 531 -18.21 9.35 -34.49
N GLY A 532 -19.18 10.05 -33.89
CA GLY A 532 -19.77 9.67 -32.60
C GLY A 532 -20.76 8.51 -32.72
N VAL A 533 -20.26 7.30 -32.93
CA VAL A 533 -21.07 6.07 -32.97
C VAL A 533 -21.13 5.47 -31.57
N GLU A 534 -22.33 5.24 -31.05
CA GLU A 534 -22.55 4.55 -29.78
C GLU A 534 -22.13 3.07 -29.90
N PRO A 535 -21.42 2.50 -28.91
CA PRO A 535 -21.09 1.08 -28.91
C PRO A 535 -22.29 0.24 -28.45
N VAL A 536 -22.31 -1.02 -28.88
CA VAL A 536 -23.22 -2.01 -28.31
C VAL A 536 -22.64 -2.48 -26.97
N ILE A 537 -23.46 -2.45 -25.92
CA ILE A 537 -23.09 -2.89 -24.57
C ILE A 537 -24.10 -3.91 -24.06
N TYR A 538 -23.71 -4.67 -23.05
CA TYR A 538 -24.47 -5.84 -22.57
C TYR A 538 -24.56 -5.87 -21.05
N ASN A 539 -25.64 -6.39 -20.49
CA ASN A 539 -25.77 -6.80 -19.10
C ASN A 539 -26.21 -8.28 -19.03
N ALA A 540 -26.57 -8.75 -17.83
CA ALA A 540 -27.06 -10.13 -17.65
C ALA A 540 -28.30 -10.47 -18.49
N ASP A 541 -29.13 -9.47 -18.85
CA ASP A 541 -30.36 -9.64 -19.64
C ASP A 541 -30.10 -9.58 -21.17
N GLY A 542 -28.86 -9.29 -21.59
CA GLY A 542 -28.48 -9.20 -23.00
C GLY A 542 -28.08 -7.79 -23.41
N VAL A 543 -28.50 -7.38 -24.62
CA VAL A 543 -28.09 -6.09 -25.21
C VAL A 543 -28.78 -4.92 -24.49
N ILE A 544 -28.01 -3.91 -24.11
CA ILE A 544 -28.51 -2.63 -23.61
C ILE A 544 -28.53 -1.61 -24.77
N ASN A 545 -29.67 -0.92 -24.95
CA ASN A 545 -29.85 0.08 -26.00
C ASN A 545 -29.25 1.45 -25.61
N GLY A 546 -27.92 1.50 -25.52
CA GLY A 546 -27.18 2.72 -25.18
C GLY A 546 -27.28 3.11 -23.70
N ILE A 547 -26.82 4.32 -23.38
CA ILE A 547 -26.81 4.83 -22.00
C ILE A 547 -28.06 5.66 -21.71
N THR A 548 -28.50 5.65 -20.46
CA THR A 548 -29.55 6.55 -19.97
C THR A 548 -29.02 7.98 -19.92
N LYS A 549 -29.83 8.96 -20.30
CA LYS A 549 -29.46 10.38 -20.37
C LYS A 549 -30.54 11.20 -19.66
N GLU A 550 -30.15 11.91 -18.61
CA GLU A 550 -31.08 12.68 -17.78
C GLU A 550 -30.55 14.09 -17.52
N THR A 551 -31.45 15.03 -17.28
CA THR A 551 -31.07 16.37 -16.80
C THR A 551 -30.58 16.30 -15.36
N ALA A 552 -29.48 16.96 -15.05
CA ALA A 552 -28.99 17.07 -13.69
C ALA A 552 -30.03 17.77 -12.79
N PRO A 553 -30.34 17.21 -11.60
CA PRO A 553 -31.32 17.80 -10.69
C PRO A 553 -30.82 19.14 -10.14
N SER A 554 -31.72 19.95 -9.60
CA SER A 554 -31.37 21.26 -9.04
C SER A 554 -30.51 21.18 -7.77
N GLY A 555 -30.63 20.10 -7.01
CA GLY A 555 -29.84 19.81 -5.80
C GLY A 555 -28.68 18.82 -6.04
N PRO A 556 -27.91 18.50 -4.98
CA PRO A 556 -26.81 17.54 -5.06
C PRO A 556 -27.22 16.17 -5.61
N ASN A 557 -26.48 15.67 -6.58
CA ASN A 557 -26.80 14.47 -7.37
C ASN A 557 -25.84 13.29 -7.13
N LEU A 558 -24.93 13.40 -6.16
CA LEU A 558 -23.87 12.39 -5.97
C LEU A 558 -24.45 11.00 -5.66
N GLU A 559 -25.31 10.90 -4.64
CA GLU A 559 -25.91 9.62 -4.23
C GLU A 559 -26.73 8.99 -5.36
N VAL A 560 -27.56 9.79 -6.03
CA VAL A 560 -28.36 9.32 -7.18
C VAL A 560 -27.44 8.82 -8.31
N SER A 561 -26.32 9.48 -8.56
CA SER A 561 -25.37 9.04 -9.57
C SER A 561 -24.63 7.74 -9.21
N ILE A 562 -24.46 7.45 -7.92
CA ILE A 562 -23.83 6.21 -7.42
C ILE A 562 -24.80 5.04 -7.61
N THR A 563 -26.09 5.26 -7.38
CA THR A 563 -27.12 4.22 -7.58
C THR A 563 -27.49 4.02 -9.06
N HIS A 564 -27.11 4.96 -9.93
CA HIS A 564 -27.33 4.91 -11.39
C HIS A 564 -26.02 5.08 -12.19
N PRO A 565 -25.09 4.11 -12.12
CA PRO A 565 -23.76 4.24 -12.72
C PRO A 565 -23.77 4.40 -14.25
N LEU A 566 -24.82 3.93 -14.95
CA LEU A 566 -24.96 4.07 -16.40
C LEU A 566 -25.82 5.29 -16.84
N THR A 567 -26.31 6.09 -15.91
CA THR A 567 -27.06 7.32 -16.24
C THR A 567 -26.12 8.51 -16.37
N PHE A 568 -26.12 9.15 -17.54
CA PHE A 568 -25.38 10.37 -17.83
C PHE A 568 -26.24 11.59 -17.52
N TYR A 569 -25.80 12.39 -16.55
CA TYR A 569 -26.51 13.60 -16.14
C TYR A 569 -25.99 14.81 -16.90
N TYR A 570 -26.71 15.23 -17.94
CA TYR A 570 -26.40 16.43 -18.71
C TYR A 570 -27.03 17.67 -18.06
N SER A 571 -26.44 18.84 -18.28
CA SER A 571 -26.90 20.11 -17.72
C SER A 571 -26.74 21.20 -18.77
N ALA A 572 -27.86 21.63 -19.33
CA ALA A 572 -27.93 22.67 -20.36
C ALA A 572 -28.19 24.08 -19.78
N GLU A 573 -28.49 24.17 -18.49
CA GLU A 573 -28.87 25.40 -17.78
C GLU A 573 -28.18 25.46 -16.40
N GLY A 574 -28.08 26.67 -15.83
CA GLY A 574 -27.52 26.86 -14.49
C GLY A 574 -26.01 26.62 -14.39
N ASN A 575 -25.56 25.68 -13.55
CA ASN A 575 -24.14 25.45 -13.26
C ASN A 575 -23.36 24.71 -14.36
N TYR A 576 -24.04 24.08 -15.33
CA TYR A 576 -23.40 23.18 -16.31
C TYR A 576 -22.54 22.09 -15.63
N ASP A 577 -23.08 21.55 -14.54
CA ASP A 577 -22.47 20.52 -13.71
C ASP A 577 -23.47 19.35 -13.59
N TRP A 578 -22.95 18.13 -13.63
CA TRP A 578 -23.76 16.93 -13.44
C TRP A 578 -24.13 16.74 -11.96
N TYR A 579 -23.33 17.33 -11.07
CA TYR A 579 -23.55 17.27 -9.62
C TYR A 579 -24.80 18.03 -9.21
N ALA A 580 -25.12 19.14 -9.87
CA ALA A 580 -26.36 19.89 -9.71
C ALA A 580 -26.50 20.94 -10.82
N SER A 581 -27.72 21.20 -11.26
CA SER A 581 -28.02 22.33 -12.16
C SER A 581 -28.21 23.65 -11.39
N GLY A 582 -28.56 23.62 -10.10
CA GLY A 582 -28.82 24.81 -9.28
C GLY A 582 -27.58 25.65 -8.98
N ALA A 583 -27.65 26.97 -9.20
CA ALA A 583 -26.54 27.89 -8.99
C ALA A 583 -25.92 27.77 -7.59
N GLY A 584 -24.59 27.67 -7.51
CA GLY A 584 -23.86 27.61 -6.23
C GLY A 584 -23.74 26.21 -5.61
N VAL A 585 -24.55 25.24 -6.01
CA VAL A 585 -24.47 23.85 -5.55
C VAL A 585 -23.40 23.09 -6.37
N ARG A 586 -22.27 22.74 -5.74
CA ARG A 586 -21.17 22.00 -6.38
C ARG A 586 -20.31 21.27 -5.36
N ASN A 587 -19.54 20.28 -5.81
CA ASN A 587 -18.49 19.66 -5.00
C ASN A 587 -17.15 19.67 -5.73
N ASN A 588 -16.22 20.50 -5.26
CA ASN A 588 -14.88 20.59 -5.84
C ASN A 588 -13.93 19.50 -5.36
N TYR A 589 -14.29 18.72 -4.33
CA TYR A 589 -13.40 17.78 -3.66
C TYR A 589 -13.56 16.33 -4.12
N LEU A 590 -14.35 16.09 -5.16
CA LEU A 590 -14.57 14.74 -5.68
C LEU A 590 -13.28 14.17 -6.26
N TRP A 591 -12.59 14.89 -7.14
CA TRP A 591 -11.26 14.49 -7.65
C TRP A 591 -10.13 15.38 -7.13
N ASN A 592 -10.43 16.57 -6.61
CA ASN A 592 -9.42 17.48 -6.05
C ASN A 592 -9.23 17.19 -4.56
N SER A 593 -7.99 17.08 -4.11
CA SER A 593 -7.67 16.88 -2.70
C SER A 593 -6.46 17.71 -2.29
N ALA A 594 -6.33 17.95 -0.99
CA ALA A 594 -5.13 18.57 -0.43
C ALA A 594 -3.90 17.70 -0.74
N GLY A 595 -2.85 18.32 -1.28
CA GLY A 595 -1.63 17.61 -1.68
C GLY A 595 -1.78 16.73 -2.92
N ASN A 596 -2.81 16.94 -3.75
CA ASN A 596 -2.97 16.26 -5.04
C ASN A 596 -3.04 14.72 -4.97
N LYS A 597 -3.58 14.20 -3.86
CA LYS A 597 -3.73 12.76 -3.58
C LYS A 597 -4.96 12.17 -4.25
N LYS A 598 -4.93 10.86 -4.50
CA LYS A 598 -6.08 10.08 -4.98
C LYS A 598 -7.25 10.18 -3.99
N THR A 599 -8.46 10.46 -4.50
CA THR A 599 -9.67 10.55 -3.69
C THR A 599 -10.49 9.25 -3.74
N LEU A 600 -11.55 9.17 -2.92
CA LEU A 600 -12.51 8.07 -2.99
C LEU A 600 -13.20 7.96 -4.36
N TYR A 601 -13.41 9.08 -5.06
CA TYR A 601 -14.13 9.14 -6.34
C TYR A 601 -13.21 9.12 -7.56
N ASP A 602 -11.90 9.09 -7.34
CA ASP A 602 -10.91 8.96 -8.41
C ASP A 602 -11.12 7.63 -9.16
N PRO A 603 -11.33 7.66 -10.49
CA PRO A 603 -11.65 6.47 -11.28
C PRO A 603 -10.42 5.62 -11.61
N CYS A 604 -9.20 6.12 -11.39
CA CYS A 604 -7.99 5.41 -11.79
C CYS A 604 -7.78 4.13 -10.94
N PRO A 605 -7.06 3.14 -11.45
CA PRO A 605 -6.74 1.93 -10.70
C PRO A 605 -5.72 2.18 -9.58
N ILE A 606 -5.45 1.15 -8.77
CA ILE A 606 -4.46 1.19 -7.70
C ILE A 606 -3.07 1.59 -8.25
N GLY A 607 -2.41 2.55 -7.59
CA GLY A 607 -1.10 3.07 -8.00
C GLY A 607 -1.17 4.17 -9.07
N TRP A 608 -2.38 4.63 -9.40
CA TRP A 608 -2.66 5.65 -10.40
C TRP A 608 -3.73 6.61 -9.89
N LYS A 609 -3.59 7.89 -10.24
CA LYS A 609 -4.57 8.94 -9.90
C LYS A 609 -4.88 9.80 -11.11
N ILE A 610 -5.94 10.60 -11.02
CA ILE A 610 -6.20 11.64 -12.01
C ILE A 610 -5.08 12.70 -11.95
N PRO A 611 -4.56 13.12 -13.12
CA PRO A 611 -3.54 14.14 -13.18
C PRO A 611 -4.08 15.48 -12.71
N THR A 612 -3.19 16.31 -12.19
CA THR A 612 -3.44 17.70 -11.82
C THR A 612 -3.11 18.63 -12.99
N MET A 613 -3.37 19.93 -12.84
CA MET A 613 -2.95 20.91 -13.83
C MET A 613 -1.42 20.94 -14.00
N SER A 614 -0.65 20.93 -12.90
CA SER A 614 0.82 20.97 -12.97
C SER A 614 1.43 19.71 -13.59
N ASP A 615 0.76 18.57 -13.51
CA ASP A 615 1.22 17.35 -14.16
C ASP A 615 1.24 17.50 -15.68
N TRP A 616 0.32 18.28 -16.25
CA TRP A 616 0.24 18.53 -17.69
C TRP A 616 1.28 19.52 -18.22
N ASP A 617 1.94 20.30 -17.37
CA ASP A 617 2.94 21.30 -17.77
C ASP A 617 4.17 20.66 -18.46
N ILE A 618 4.37 19.36 -18.24
CA ILE A 618 5.42 18.59 -18.92
C ILE A 618 5.16 18.40 -20.42
N LEU A 619 3.90 18.54 -20.86
CA LEU A 619 3.53 18.48 -22.27
C LEU A 619 3.58 19.86 -22.90
N THR A 620 4.36 20.01 -23.97
CA THR A 620 4.56 21.25 -24.71
C THR A 620 4.24 21.05 -26.18
N THR A 621 4.16 22.14 -26.94
CA THR A 621 4.02 22.07 -28.41
C THR A 621 5.15 21.28 -29.08
N ASP A 622 6.32 21.21 -28.44
CA ASP A 622 7.52 20.62 -29.01
C ASP A 622 7.61 19.11 -28.77
N ASN A 623 7.02 18.62 -27.67
CA ASN A 623 7.06 17.21 -27.30
C ASN A 623 5.72 16.48 -27.45
N PHE A 624 4.63 17.20 -27.75
CA PHE A 624 3.28 16.66 -27.90
C PHE A 624 2.75 16.90 -29.31
N LEU A 625 3.23 16.07 -30.25
CA LEU A 625 3.15 16.32 -31.69
C LEU A 625 1.81 15.86 -32.30
N PRO A 626 1.19 16.66 -33.18
CA PRO A 626 -0.07 16.30 -33.84
C PRO A 626 0.08 15.19 -34.87
N GLN A 627 -0.90 14.28 -34.91
CA GLN A 627 -1.10 13.29 -35.96
C GLN A 627 -2.38 13.65 -36.74
N SER A 628 -2.22 13.97 -38.03
CA SER A 628 -3.29 14.55 -38.86
C SER A 628 -4.09 13.50 -39.65
N ASP A 629 -3.53 12.30 -39.82
CA ASP A 629 -4.18 11.13 -40.40
C ASP A 629 -5.12 10.44 -39.39
N ALA A 630 -6.01 9.59 -39.88
CA ALA A 630 -6.94 8.84 -39.03
C ALA A 630 -6.27 7.57 -38.45
N PRO A 631 -6.46 7.25 -37.16
CA PRO A 631 -7.17 8.03 -36.13
C PRO A 631 -6.39 9.29 -35.72
N ARG A 632 -7.06 10.44 -35.64
CA ARG A 632 -6.41 11.70 -35.25
C ARG A 632 -6.06 11.73 -33.77
N GLY A 633 -5.06 12.51 -33.40
CA GLY A 633 -4.59 12.62 -32.02
C GLY A 633 -3.21 13.25 -31.91
N ARG A 634 -2.51 12.95 -30.82
CA ARG A 634 -1.14 13.44 -30.56
C ARG A 634 -0.24 12.34 -30.01
N THR A 635 1.04 12.39 -30.35
CA THR A 635 2.07 11.45 -29.88
C THR A 635 3.16 12.16 -29.10
N THR A 636 3.68 11.51 -28.06
CA THR A 636 4.83 11.97 -27.30
C THR A 636 5.73 10.81 -26.90
N THR A 637 7.04 11.03 -26.88
CA THR A 637 8.03 10.04 -26.42
C THR A 637 8.33 10.30 -24.94
N GLY A 638 8.01 9.32 -24.08
CA GLY A 638 8.33 9.38 -22.65
C GLY A 638 7.20 9.88 -21.72
N TYR A 639 6.11 10.42 -22.26
CA TYR A 639 4.99 10.99 -21.48
C TYR A 639 3.63 10.39 -21.84
N GLY A 640 3.52 9.05 -21.86
CA GLY A 640 2.26 8.35 -22.09
C GLY A 640 1.92 8.04 -23.57
N GLY A 641 2.86 8.24 -24.50
CA GLY A 641 2.77 7.70 -25.85
C GLY A 641 1.69 8.37 -26.72
N TRP A 642 0.63 7.62 -27.04
CA TRP A 642 -0.43 8.03 -27.96
C TRP A 642 -1.67 8.57 -27.21
N TYR A 643 -2.16 9.73 -27.66
CA TYR A 643 -3.33 10.44 -27.15
C TYR A 643 -4.35 10.62 -28.28
N PRO A 644 -5.39 9.77 -28.35
CA PRO A 644 -6.38 9.88 -29.42
C PRO A 644 -7.26 11.14 -29.27
N ALA A 645 -7.74 11.65 -30.39
CA ALA A 645 -8.85 12.60 -30.43
C ALA A 645 -10.16 11.85 -30.17
N ALA A 646 -10.37 11.37 -28.95
CA ALA A 646 -11.49 10.49 -28.61
C ALA A 646 -12.86 11.19 -28.57
N GLY A 647 -12.89 12.52 -28.76
CA GLY A 647 -14.13 13.29 -28.65
C GLY A 647 -14.67 13.29 -27.22
N TYR A 648 -15.99 13.45 -27.10
CA TYR A 648 -16.65 13.60 -25.81
C TYR A 648 -18.13 13.22 -25.84
N ARG A 649 -18.73 13.07 -24.66
CA ARG A 649 -20.19 13.14 -24.45
C ARG A 649 -20.61 14.55 -24.08
N SER A 650 -21.55 15.12 -24.83
CA SER A 650 -21.91 16.54 -24.72
C SER A 650 -22.58 16.88 -23.40
N TYR A 651 -22.17 18.00 -22.81
CA TYR A 651 -22.71 18.53 -21.55
C TYR A 651 -24.21 18.80 -21.54
N ASN A 652 -24.84 19.01 -22.71
CA ASN A 652 -26.25 19.40 -22.84
C ASN A 652 -27.16 18.29 -23.37
N SER A 653 -26.62 17.11 -23.71
CA SER A 653 -27.39 16.02 -24.31
C SER A 653 -26.84 14.62 -24.03
N GLY A 654 -25.61 14.47 -23.54
CA GLY A 654 -24.95 13.18 -23.34
C GLY A 654 -24.54 12.46 -24.63
N ASN A 655 -24.77 13.05 -25.81
CA ASN A 655 -24.43 12.47 -27.10
C ASN A 655 -22.92 12.52 -27.38
N LEU A 656 -22.41 11.47 -28.02
CA LEU A 656 -21.04 11.43 -28.52
C LEU A 656 -20.84 12.46 -29.64
N SER A 657 -19.77 13.23 -29.57
CA SER A 657 -19.44 14.26 -30.56
C SER A 657 -17.93 14.48 -30.67
N ARG A 658 -17.51 15.11 -31.76
CA ARG A 658 -16.10 15.50 -32.03
C ARG A 658 -15.08 14.35 -31.97
N VAL A 659 -15.53 13.11 -32.14
CA VAL A 659 -14.67 11.92 -32.24
C VAL A 659 -13.83 12.01 -33.52
N GLY A 660 -12.52 11.81 -33.39
CA GLY A 660 -11.55 12.03 -34.47
C GLY A 660 -11.27 13.49 -34.76
N VAL A 661 -11.77 14.42 -33.93
CA VAL A 661 -11.63 15.87 -34.15
C VAL A 661 -10.92 16.53 -32.97
N GLU A 662 -11.40 16.30 -31.75
CA GLU A 662 -10.86 16.94 -30.54
C GLU A 662 -10.34 15.90 -29.55
N GLY A 663 -9.18 16.20 -28.95
CA GLY A 663 -8.68 15.49 -27.78
C GLY A 663 -8.85 16.35 -26.54
N ILE A 664 -9.66 15.88 -25.61
CA ILE A 664 -10.01 16.61 -24.40
C ILE A 664 -9.81 15.65 -23.24
N TYR A 665 -9.05 16.04 -22.21
CA TYR A 665 -8.68 15.13 -21.12
C TYR A 665 -8.91 15.82 -19.79
N TRP A 666 -9.55 15.12 -18.86
CA TRP A 666 -9.77 15.64 -17.53
C TRP A 666 -8.47 15.77 -16.74
N ASN A 667 -8.46 16.76 -15.84
CA ASN A 667 -7.56 16.80 -14.71
C ASN A 667 -8.34 17.15 -13.43
N SER A 668 -7.73 16.94 -12.27
CA SER A 668 -8.39 17.05 -10.96
C SER A 668 -8.63 18.49 -10.50
N SER A 669 -8.13 19.51 -11.20
CA SER A 669 -8.16 20.89 -10.72
C SER A 669 -9.47 21.61 -11.09
N PRO A 670 -10.25 22.12 -10.11
CA PRO A 670 -11.44 22.91 -10.37
C PRO A 670 -11.08 24.33 -10.87
N PHE A 671 -11.97 24.96 -11.64
CA PHE A 671 -11.83 26.36 -12.05
C PHE A 671 -13.18 27.06 -12.13
N GLY A 672 -13.54 27.85 -11.12
CA GLY A 672 -14.86 28.49 -11.06
C GLY A 672 -16.00 27.47 -11.08
N THR A 673 -16.92 27.59 -12.04
CA THR A 673 -17.99 26.61 -12.33
C THR A 673 -17.55 25.46 -13.24
N LYS A 674 -16.31 25.50 -13.73
CA LYS A 674 -15.72 24.53 -14.66
C LYS A 674 -14.67 23.66 -13.97
N ALA A 675 -14.07 22.76 -14.74
CA ALA A 675 -12.86 22.04 -14.37
C ALA A 675 -11.79 22.24 -15.46
N ARG A 676 -10.53 22.07 -15.08
CA ARG A 676 -9.40 22.18 -15.99
C ARG A 676 -9.29 20.91 -16.86
N ILE A 677 -8.82 21.11 -18.08
CA ILE A 677 -8.64 20.08 -19.09
C ILE A 677 -7.34 20.31 -19.85
N LEU A 678 -6.76 19.22 -20.35
CA LEU A 678 -5.88 19.28 -21.49
C LEU A 678 -6.72 19.25 -22.76
N TYR A 679 -6.46 20.17 -23.70
CA TYR A 679 -7.21 20.31 -24.94
C TYR A 679 -6.28 20.34 -26.16
N PHE A 680 -6.64 19.63 -27.21
CA PHE A 680 -6.04 19.83 -28.53
C PHE A 680 -7.05 19.63 -29.67
N TYR A 681 -6.79 20.36 -30.76
CA TYR A 681 -7.53 20.28 -32.02
C TYR A 681 -6.58 20.61 -33.17
N ASN A 682 -6.39 19.68 -34.12
CA ASN A 682 -5.36 19.81 -35.15
C ASN A 682 -4.01 20.24 -34.54
N ASN A 683 -3.40 21.32 -35.04
CA ASN A 683 -2.14 21.87 -34.56
C ASN A 683 -2.27 22.67 -33.26
N PHE A 684 -3.48 22.98 -32.81
CA PHE A 684 -3.73 23.75 -31.59
C PHE A 684 -3.69 22.87 -30.33
N PHE A 685 -3.05 23.37 -29.27
CA PHE A 685 -2.85 22.67 -27.99
C PHE A 685 -2.88 23.65 -26.82
N LEU A 686 -3.65 23.30 -25.78
CA LEU A 686 -3.78 24.04 -24.52
C LEU A 686 -3.80 23.05 -23.34
N PRO A 687 -2.71 22.90 -22.57
CA PRO A 687 -2.64 21.94 -21.45
C PRO A 687 -3.51 22.31 -20.24
N GLY A 688 -3.96 23.57 -20.15
CA GLY A 688 -4.72 24.10 -18.99
C GLY A 688 -6.04 24.77 -19.34
N ASN A 689 -6.70 24.39 -20.45
CA ASN A 689 -8.02 24.94 -20.81
C ASN A 689 -9.09 24.54 -19.76
N THR A 690 -10.32 25.03 -19.90
CA THR A 690 -11.42 24.74 -18.95
C THR A 690 -12.69 24.35 -19.66
N ASN A 691 -13.47 23.44 -19.06
CA ASN A 691 -14.77 23.06 -19.60
C ASN A 691 -15.80 22.70 -18.51
N HIS A 692 -17.05 22.60 -18.93
CA HIS A 692 -18.19 22.29 -18.06
C HIS A 692 -18.11 20.86 -17.51
N ARG A 693 -18.44 20.68 -16.22
CA ARG A 693 -18.21 19.40 -15.53
C ARG A 693 -19.17 18.31 -15.96
N SER A 694 -20.32 18.68 -16.54
CA SER A 694 -21.29 17.72 -17.09
C SER A 694 -20.86 17.08 -18.41
N TYR A 695 -19.76 17.51 -19.05
CA TYR A 695 -19.19 16.76 -20.18
C TYR A 695 -18.65 15.39 -19.76
N GLY A 696 -18.65 14.44 -20.69
CA GLY A 696 -17.91 13.19 -20.56
C GLY A 696 -16.62 13.24 -21.36
N PHE A 697 -15.45 13.26 -20.70
CA PHE A 697 -14.13 13.24 -21.36
C PHE A 697 -13.30 12.03 -20.94
N PRO A 698 -12.35 11.61 -21.79
CA PRO A 698 -11.32 10.64 -21.42
C PRO A 698 -10.51 11.05 -20.19
N VAL A 699 -10.03 10.03 -19.48
CA VAL A 699 -9.04 10.17 -18.39
C VAL A 699 -7.75 9.47 -18.81
N ARG A 700 -6.64 10.16 -18.57
CA ARG A 700 -5.27 9.65 -18.72
C ARG A 700 -4.59 9.70 -17.36
N CYS A 701 -4.61 8.59 -16.63
CA CYS A 701 -4.11 8.57 -15.26
C CYS A 701 -2.60 8.84 -15.20
N ILE A 702 -2.14 9.41 -14.09
CA ILE A 702 -0.72 9.58 -13.74
C ILE A 702 -0.36 8.69 -12.56
N ARG A 703 0.88 8.23 -12.49
CA ARG A 703 1.36 7.36 -11.39
C ARG A 703 1.30 8.11 -10.05
N GLU A 704 0.82 7.43 -9.01
CA GLU A 704 0.72 7.96 -7.63
C GLU A 704 2.08 8.28 -7.00
#